data_AF-R7D237-F1
#
_entry.id   AF-R7D237-F1
#
_cell.length_a   1.000
_cell.length_b   1.000
_cell.length_c   1.000
_cell.angle_alpha   90.00
_cell.angle_beta   90.00
_cell.angle_gamma   90.00
#
_symmetry.space_group_name_H-M   'P 1'
#
loop_
_entity.id
_entity.type
_entity.pdbx_description
1 polymer ?
#
loop_
_entity_poly.entity_id
_entity_poly.type
_entity_poly.pdbx_seq_one_letter_code
_entity_poly.pdbx_strand_id
1 'polypeptide(L)'
;MKRYIKLFPTLALAAAVTACADYKLEPFDVAKPESVAQYEYLSNYEPLKTYIDRAAHPNFHLGGAIAATDFNKKGVVYELITSNFDEMTAGNEMKYSSCVSDDGTMNFTTVGDFVENAREAGITIYGHTLAWHSQQNNKYLNSLIASTIIPAPPVEPVEEEVKYEDYSTYTSFPFYVMGYTPEFDGESLISRYPGEWYQYFVADGITAVPGDDYSVTICVKGSSEGTMNVQFGNWGALQDKQVSFGEDWSEVTIEYPGCPDITSAFVVFQPGTYEGEIRLKWLKVTHSYTPEVASDGGHCLIMSNPTMKDNNYNAQVFYKIATPFQTGVTYNFKAMAKATEAYTLSPFIQSSTTSDQQYPAGWNVGTEWTSISGSFTVDKDNTYDKFTFNIGTIVGDIYLDDVSIMAEGSTTNLINGGDFEDGLDAGWQIFEGDHSFRLSDDGQGYGGTGDQIVEMTPEEKKDTLTWAMDNWINGMMEATGGYVTAWDAVNEAISGADHDGDGIYDLQSASNVSASDAANNFYWQDYLGDIDYVRTVIRLAREHFAEHGGNAADLKLFINDYNLESDWDDNAKVKSLVEWINRWEADGVTKIDGIGSQMHVSCYLDENTQRSKEEHVVKMFEIMAASGKLVKISELDMGLVGLDGQDIPTEEVTYEQALRMADYYQFIIEKYFEIIPVSQQYGITQWCMTDSPANSGWRANSPVGLWDLNYNRKPAYGGFANGLAGEVIVVPYAPGEAAE
;
A
#
# COMPACT_ATOMS: atom_id res chain seq x y z
N MET A 1 79.64 21.59 50.15
CA MET A 1 80.04 20.43 50.96
C MET A 1 79.33 20.54 52.32
N LYS A 2 78.35 19.65 52.55
CA LYS A 2 77.86 19.14 53.85
C LYS A 2 77.40 20.12 54.96
N ARG A 3 76.12 19.90 55.33
CA ARG A 3 75.52 19.99 56.69
C ARG A 3 74.93 21.33 57.15
N TYR A 4 73.83 21.79 56.56
CA TYR A 4 72.76 22.50 57.30
C TYR A 4 71.32 22.17 56.85
N ILE A 5 71.13 21.12 56.04
CA ILE A 5 69.81 20.53 55.79
C ILE A 5 69.56 19.52 56.90
N LYS A 6 69.14 19.97 58.09
CA LYS A 6 68.54 19.14 59.16
C LYS A 6 68.03 19.91 60.39
N LEU A 7 67.76 21.22 60.28
CA LEU A 7 67.22 22.03 61.40
C LEU A 7 65.99 22.89 61.06
N PHE A 8 65.53 22.88 59.80
CA PHE A 8 64.23 23.46 59.43
C PHE A 8 62.98 22.60 59.71
N PRO A 9 63.01 21.26 59.91
CA PRO A 9 61.79 20.50 60.20
C PRO A 9 61.29 20.65 61.65
N THR A 10 62.12 21.13 62.57
CA THR A 10 61.78 21.18 64.01
C THR A 10 61.14 22.50 64.47
N LEU A 11 61.21 23.59 63.68
CA LEU A 11 60.47 24.82 64.00
C LEU A 11 59.10 24.89 63.30
N ALA A 12 58.89 24.15 62.22
CA ALA A 12 57.57 24.04 61.58
C ALA A 12 56.63 23.08 62.34
N LEU A 13 57.17 22.19 63.18
CA LEU A 13 56.38 21.24 63.97
C LEU A 13 55.86 21.83 65.30
N ALA A 14 56.40 22.97 65.75
CA ALA A 14 55.95 23.63 66.99
C ALA A 14 54.84 24.68 66.76
N ALA A 15 54.60 25.10 65.51
CA ALA A 15 53.50 26.00 65.14
C ALA A 15 52.23 25.24 64.69
N ALA A 16 52.28 23.90 64.62
CA ALA A 16 51.17 23.06 64.17
C ALA A 16 50.36 22.42 65.33
N VAL A 17 50.62 22.78 66.59
CA VAL A 17 49.98 22.15 67.77
C VAL A 17 49.16 23.12 68.63
N THR A 18 48.89 24.34 68.15
CA THR A 18 47.95 25.26 68.82
C THR A 18 47.03 25.94 67.81
N ALA A 19 46.28 25.13 67.09
CA ALA A 19 45.01 25.53 66.49
C ALA A 19 44.08 24.31 66.43
N CYS A 20 43.93 23.60 67.55
CA CYS A 20 42.70 22.87 67.82
C CYS A 20 41.62 23.93 68.08
N ALA A 21 41.09 24.52 67.02
CA ALA A 21 39.68 24.82 67.05
C ALA A 21 39.01 23.45 66.99
N ASP A 22 38.31 23.06 68.05
CA ASP A 22 37.36 21.96 67.99
C ASP A 22 36.34 22.35 66.90
N TYR A 23 36.61 21.96 65.65
CA TYR A 23 35.55 21.84 64.67
C TYR A 23 34.71 20.66 65.14
N LYS A 24 33.74 20.95 66.00
CA LYS A 24 32.48 20.24 65.94
C LYS A 24 32.01 20.42 64.49
N LEU A 25 32.28 19.42 63.65
CA LEU A 25 31.34 19.11 62.59
C LEU A 25 30.05 18.86 63.34
N GLU A 26 29.18 19.86 63.42
CA GLU A 26 27.79 19.56 63.69
C GLU A 26 27.41 18.54 62.62
N PRO A 27 26.91 17.34 63.00
CA PRO A 27 26.38 16.43 62.01
C PRO A 27 25.26 17.19 61.32
N PHE A 28 25.52 17.64 60.09
CA PHE A 28 24.45 17.93 59.15
C PHE A 28 23.87 16.56 58.83
N ASP A 29 22.90 16.15 59.65
CA ASP A 29 22.06 15.01 59.39
C ASP A 29 21.15 15.43 58.24
N VAL A 30 21.61 15.18 57.01
CA VAL A 30 20.79 15.43 55.83
C VAL A 30 19.81 14.27 55.78
N ALA A 31 18.59 14.50 56.24
CA ALA A 31 17.52 13.50 56.12
C ALA A 31 17.45 13.04 54.67
N LYS A 32 17.49 11.72 54.46
CA LYS A 32 17.34 11.14 53.12
C LYS A 32 16.03 11.68 52.51
N PRO A 33 16.04 12.18 51.26
CA PRO A 33 14.82 12.68 50.64
C PRO A 33 13.73 11.60 50.70
N GLU A 34 12.51 11.99 51.08
CA GLU A 34 11.35 11.09 51.24
C GLU A 34 11.14 10.23 50.00
N SER A 35 11.33 10.84 48.81
CA SER A 35 11.26 10.17 47.51
C SER A 35 12.26 9.04 47.31
N VAL A 36 13.40 9.03 48.00
CA VAL A 36 14.40 7.95 47.92
C VAL A 36 14.21 6.95 49.05
N ALA A 37 13.76 7.39 50.23
CA ALA A 37 13.54 6.52 51.38
C ALA A 37 12.35 5.56 51.17
N GLN A 38 11.27 6.02 50.54
CA GLN A 38 10.07 5.20 50.30
C GLN A 38 10.27 4.05 49.28
N TYR A 39 11.32 4.11 48.45
CA TYR A 39 11.63 3.08 47.46
C TYR A 39 12.82 2.19 47.85
N GLU A 40 13.46 2.42 49.01
CA GLU A 40 14.64 1.64 49.44
C GLU A 40 14.36 0.14 49.50
N TYR A 41 13.16 -0.24 49.94
CA TYR A 41 12.77 -1.65 50.07
C TYR A 41 12.84 -2.42 48.74
N LEU A 42 12.71 -1.74 47.60
CA LEU A 42 12.78 -2.35 46.26
C LEU A 42 14.18 -2.88 45.93
N SER A 43 15.21 -2.42 46.64
CA SER A 43 16.57 -2.95 46.53
C SER A 43 16.71 -4.36 47.13
N ASN A 44 15.78 -4.77 48.01
CA ASN A 44 15.76 -6.11 48.61
C ASN A 44 15.13 -7.18 47.72
N TYR A 45 14.54 -6.79 46.57
CA TYR A 45 14.05 -7.76 45.61
C TYR A 45 15.20 -8.33 44.76
N GLU A 46 15.15 -9.62 44.50
CA GLU A 46 16.01 -10.34 43.57
C GLU A 46 15.52 -10.14 42.12
N PRO A 47 16.27 -10.58 41.09
CA PRO A 47 15.78 -10.55 39.71
C PRO A 47 14.48 -11.34 39.51
N LEU A 48 13.56 -10.85 38.67
CA LEU A 48 12.16 -11.34 38.60
C LEU A 48 12.04 -12.86 38.41
N LYS A 49 12.80 -13.44 37.47
CA LYS A 49 12.76 -14.88 37.19
C LYS A 49 13.12 -15.80 38.37
N THR A 50 13.71 -15.26 39.44
CA THR A 50 14.06 -16.01 40.65
C THR A 50 12.86 -16.32 41.53
N TYR A 51 11.77 -15.56 41.37
CA TYR A 51 10.53 -15.72 42.15
C TYR A 51 9.61 -16.82 41.64
N ILE A 52 9.90 -17.38 40.46
CA ILE A 52 9.06 -18.39 39.83
C ILE A 52 9.40 -19.77 40.42
N ASP A 53 8.41 -20.44 41.02
CA ASP A 53 8.55 -21.85 41.38
C ASP A 53 8.56 -22.73 40.12
N ARG A 54 9.77 -23.01 39.61
CA ARG A 54 9.97 -23.84 38.41
C ARG A 54 9.57 -25.30 38.61
N ALA A 55 9.44 -25.78 39.84
CA ALA A 55 8.95 -27.13 40.08
C ALA A 55 7.42 -27.19 39.90
N ALA A 56 6.71 -26.15 40.31
CA ALA A 56 5.27 -26.00 40.10
C ALA A 56 4.92 -25.58 38.66
N HIS A 57 5.76 -24.74 38.03
CA HIS A 57 5.52 -24.11 36.73
C HIS A 57 6.68 -24.39 35.74
N PRO A 58 6.94 -25.65 35.37
CA PRO A 58 8.15 -26.03 34.63
C PRO A 58 8.21 -25.52 33.17
N ASN A 59 7.07 -25.18 32.58
CA ASN A 59 6.97 -24.71 31.18
C ASN A 59 6.65 -23.22 31.07
N PHE A 60 6.62 -22.49 32.18
CA PHE A 60 6.30 -21.07 32.19
C PHE A 60 7.52 -20.23 31.81
N HIS A 61 7.33 -19.33 30.84
CA HIS A 61 8.33 -18.39 30.37
C HIS A 61 8.00 -16.97 30.87
N LEU A 62 8.95 -16.35 31.57
CA LEU A 62 8.86 -14.92 31.89
C LEU A 62 9.56 -14.09 30.81
N GLY A 63 8.80 -13.26 30.12
CA GLY A 63 9.24 -12.47 28.97
C GLY A 63 9.35 -10.97 29.23
N GLY A 64 10.23 -10.30 28.50
CA GLY A 64 10.28 -8.84 28.42
C GLY A 64 10.39 -8.36 26.98
N ALA A 65 9.60 -7.35 26.59
CA ALA A 65 9.68 -6.77 25.26
C ALA A 65 10.68 -5.61 25.19
N ILE A 66 11.51 -5.61 24.14
CA ILE A 66 12.56 -4.60 23.91
C ILE A 66 12.74 -4.31 22.43
N ALA A 67 13.34 -3.17 22.09
CA ALA A 67 13.83 -2.94 20.75
C ALA A 67 15.04 -3.86 20.49
N ALA A 68 15.01 -4.62 19.39
CA ALA A 68 16.10 -5.54 19.03
C ALA A 68 17.45 -4.80 18.91
N THR A 69 17.41 -3.58 18.37
CA THR A 69 18.58 -2.72 18.21
C THR A 69 19.22 -2.32 19.55
N ASP A 70 18.44 -2.15 20.63
CA ASP A 70 18.97 -1.83 21.95
C ASP A 70 19.57 -3.04 22.65
N PHE A 71 18.95 -4.21 22.49
CA PHE A 71 19.52 -5.46 22.98
C PHE A 71 20.88 -5.77 22.32
N ASN A 72 20.98 -5.56 21.00
CA ASN A 72 22.21 -5.79 20.23
C ASN A 72 23.40 -4.92 20.65
N LYS A 73 23.16 -3.79 21.34
CA LYS A 73 24.23 -2.94 21.89
C LYS A 73 24.94 -3.57 23.09
N LYS A 74 24.41 -4.66 23.66
CA LYS A 74 24.96 -5.34 24.85
C LYS A 74 25.20 -4.38 26.04
N GLY A 75 24.28 -3.42 26.22
CA GLY A 75 24.30 -2.41 27.29
C GLY A 75 23.32 -2.71 28.42
N VAL A 76 22.81 -1.66 29.08
CA VAL A 76 21.87 -1.78 30.22
C VAL A 76 20.64 -2.61 29.89
N VAL A 77 20.04 -2.44 28.70
CA VAL A 77 18.87 -3.21 28.26
C VAL A 77 19.18 -4.70 28.16
N TYR A 78 20.37 -5.05 27.64
CA TYR A 78 20.82 -6.44 27.56
C TYR A 78 21.00 -7.06 28.95
N GLU A 79 21.65 -6.34 29.87
CA GLU A 79 21.82 -6.79 31.27
C GLU A 79 20.48 -6.95 31.99
N LEU A 80 19.55 -6.01 31.78
CA LEU A 80 18.22 -6.04 32.36
C LEU A 80 17.47 -7.30 31.92
N ILE A 81 17.44 -7.58 30.61
CA ILE A 81 16.75 -8.74 30.05
C ILE A 81 17.39 -10.03 30.55
N THR A 82 18.70 -10.19 30.38
CA THR A 82 19.40 -11.42 30.74
C THR A 82 19.36 -11.73 32.24
N SER A 83 19.25 -10.71 33.08
CA SER A 83 19.15 -10.87 34.53
C SER A 83 17.74 -11.21 35.02
N ASN A 84 16.69 -10.64 34.42
CA ASN A 84 15.33 -10.73 34.96
C ASN A 84 14.42 -11.73 34.23
N PHE A 85 14.70 -12.06 32.97
CA PHE A 85 13.76 -12.77 32.10
C PHE A 85 14.37 -14.07 31.53
N ASP A 86 13.48 -14.94 31.02
CA ASP A 86 13.82 -16.18 30.31
C ASP A 86 13.69 -16.01 28.79
N GLU A 87 12.73 -15.18 28.38
CA GLU A 87 12.29 -14.95 27.01
C GLU A 87 12.27 -13.44 26.70
N MET A 88 12.33 -13.07 25.43
CA MET A 88 12.09 -11.69 25.01
C MET A 88 11.34 -11.59 23.69
N THR A 89 10.61 -10.49 23.51
CA THR A 89 9.89 -10.15 22.26
C THR A 89 10.51 -8.90 21.65
N ALA A 90 10.78 -8.93 20.33
CA ALA A 90 11.27 -7.75 19.62
C ALA A 90 10.12 -6.76 19.38
N GLY A 91 10.26 -5.50 19.79
CA GLY A 91 9.18 -4.51 19.75
C GLY A 91 8.65 -4.22 18.34
N ASN A 92 9.51 -3.92 17.37
CA ASN A 92 9.07 -3.67 15.98
C ASN A 92 9.85 -4.46 14.94
N GLU A 93 11.09 -4.86 15.24
CA GLU A 93 12.03 -5.37 14.24
C GLU A 93 11.65 -6.72 13.63
N MET A 94 10.67 -7.43 14.20
CA MET A 94 10.08 -8.66 13.65
C MET A 94 8.71 -8.44 12.97
N LYS A 95 8.30 -7.18 12.75
CA LYS A 95 7.08 -6.83 12.01
C LYS A 95 7.38 -6.62 10.52
N TYR A 96 6.35 -6.78 9.68
CA TYR A 96 6.45 -6.71 8.22
C TYR A 96 7.12 -5.41 7.72
N SER A 97 6.57 -4.23 8.06
CA SER A 97 7.12 -2.93 7.59
C SER A 97 8.55 -2.63 8.06
N SER A 98 9.04 -3.27 9.13
CA SER A 98 10.43 -3.11 9.57
C SER A 98 11.43 -3.85 8.67
N CYS A 99 10.94 -4.83 7.92
CA CYS A 99 11.77 -5.72 7.12
C CYS A 99 11.49 -5.59 5.61
N VAL A 100 10.32 -5.11 5.19
CA VAL A 100 9.92 -5.05 3.77
C VAL A 100 9.83 -3.61 3.27
N SER A 101 10.65 -3.31 2.25
CA SER A 101 10.72 -1.99 1.61
C SER A 101 9.61 -1.78 0.56
N ASP A 102 9.42 -0.53 0.11
CA ASP A 102 8.39 -0.15 -0.89
C ASP A 102 8.51 -0.87 -2.24
N ASP A 103 9.69 -1.42 -2.55
CA ASP A 103 9.96 -2.19 -3.77
C ASP A 103 9.89 -3.72 -3.54
N GLY A 104 9.51 -4.15 -2.34
CA GLY A 104 9.45 -5.55 -1.94
C GLY A 104 10.78 -6.13 -1.45
N THR A 105 11.87 -5.35 -1.45
CA THR A 105 13.15 -5.82 -0.93
C THR A 105 13.07 -6.09 0.57
N MET A 106 13.40 -7.31 0.98
CA MET A 106 13.39 -7.74 2.37
C MET A 106 14.78 -7.66 3.01
N ASN A 107 14.87 -7.16 4.24
CA ASN A 107 16.11 -7.09 5.02
C ASN A 107 15.90 -7.60 6.44
N PHE A 108 16.45 -8.77 6.73
CA PHE A 108 16.36 -9.42 8.04
C PHE A 108 17.65 -9.30 8.87
N THR A 109 18.61 -8.44 8.48
CA THR A 109 19.93 -8.37 9.14
C THR A 109 19.81 -8.10 10.64
N THR A 110 18.98 -7.14 11.03
CA THR A 110 18.75 -6.80 12.45
C THR A 110 18.15 -7.96 13.23
N VAL A 111 17.24 -8.73 12.60
CA VAL A 111 16.63 -9.93 13.19
C VAL A 111 17.69 -11.02 13.39
N GLY A 112 18.53 -11.26 12.39
CA GLY A 112 19.63 -12.22 12.49
C GLY A 112 20.60 -11.88 13.63
N ASP A 113 21.04 -10.62 13.70
CA ASP A 113 21.92 -10.13 14.80
C ASP A 113 21.26 -10.31 16.17
N PHE A 114 19.95 -10.05 16.24
CA PHE A 114 19.16 -10.19 17.47
C PHE A 114 19.09 -11.66 17.94
N VAL A 115 18.82 -12.58 17.02
CA VAL A 115 18.76 -14.02 17.30
C VAL A 115 20.12 -14.56 17.75
N GLU A 116 21.21 -14.16 17.08
CA GLU A 116 22.54 -14.61 17.49
C GLU A 116 22.92 -14.08 18.89
N ASN A 117 22.66 -12.80 19.17
CA ASN A 117 22.92 -12.23 20.49
C ASN A 117 22.06 -12.89 21.58
N ALA A 118 20.80 -13.24 21.28
CA ALA A 118 19.92 -13.97 22.18
C ALA A 118 20.45 -15.36 22.50
N ARG A 119 20.90 -16.08 21.46
CA ARG A 119 21.50 -17.41 21.56
C ARG A 119 22.78 -17.39 22.40
N GLU A 120 23.66 -16.42 22.16
CA GLU A 120 24.87 -16.22 22.99
C GLU A 120 24.54 -15.94 24.45
N ALA A 121 23.44 -15.23 24.71
CA ALA A 121 22.97 -14.89 26.06
C ALA A 121 22.22 -16.04 26.76
N GLY A 122 21.81 -17.07 26.02
CA GLY A 122 20.95 -18.14 26.53
C GLY A 122 19.51 -17.69 26.83
N ILE A 123 19.01 -16.69 26.11
CA ILE A 123 17.64 -16.16 26.23
C ILE A 123 16.82 -16.60 25.02
N THR A 124 15.61 -17.12 25.25
CA THR A 124 14.70 -17.49 24.15
C THR A 124 14.01 -16.26 23.57
N ILE A 125 13.47 -16.39 22.37
CA ILE A 125 12.71 -15.31 21.73
C ILE A 125 11.29 -15.81 21.48
N TYR A 126 10.33 -14.94 21.78
CA TYR A 126 8.98 -15.03 21.29
C TYR A 126 8.85 -14.11 20.08
N GLY A 127 8.56 -14.67 18.92
CA GLY A 127 8.45 -13.92 17.68
C GLY A 127 7.19 -13.06 17.67
N HIS A 128 7.34 -11.79 17.28
CA HIS A 128 6.29 -10.79 17.45
C HIS A 128 5.06 -11.06 16.60
N THR A 129 5.12 -11.00 15.27
CA THR A 129 3.96 -11.34 14.44
C THR A 129 4.36 -11.73 13.02
N LEU A 130 3.78 -12.82 12.51
CA LEU A 130 3.96 -13.24 11.12
C LEU A 130 2.93 -12.62 10.18
N ALA A 131 1.71 -12.37 10.66
CA ALA A 131 0.66 -11.71 9.90
C ALA A 131 -0.15 -10.75 10.79
N TRP A 132 -0.34 -9.54 10.29
CA TRP A 132 -1.11 -8.49 10.95
C TRP A 132 -1.70 -7.56 9.89
N HIS A 133 -2.78 -6.86 10.23
CA HIS A 133 -3.36 -5.85 9.34
C HIS A 133 -2.58 -4.53 9.42
N SER A 134 -2.02 -4.20 10.59
CA SER A 134 -1.26 -2.97 10.79
C SER A 134 0.24 -3.15 10.52
N GLN A 135 0.91 -2.02 10.32
CA GLN A 135 2.35 -1.93 10.05
C GLN A 135 2.81 -2.83 8.89
N GLN A 136 1.99 -2.89 7.84
CA GLN A 136 2.30 -3.54 6.56
C GLN A 136 2.91 -2.52 5.58
N ASN A 137 3.64 -2.99 4.56
CA ASN A 137 4.06 -2.11 3.47
C ASN A 137 2.94 -2.03 2.42
N ASN A 138 1.94 -1.18 2.67
CA ASN A 138 0.75 -1.07 1.82
C ASN A 138 1.10 -0.65 0.40
N LYS A 139 2.13 0.19 0.22
CA LYS A 139 2.55 0.63 -1.11
C LYS A 139 3.04 -0.54 -1.95
N TYR A 140 3.90 -1.38 -1.37
CA TYR A 140 4.35 -2.59 -2.04
C TYR A 140 3.20 -3.56 -2.31
N LEU A 141 2.42 -3.92 -1.29
CA LEU A 141 1.32 -4.88 -1.42
C LEU A 141 0.26 -4.43 -2.45
N ASN A 142 -0.14 -3.16 -2.42
CA ASN A 142 -1.08 -2.62 -3.39
C ASN A 142 -0.50 -2.54 -4.81
N SER A 143 0.83 -2.35 -4.96
CA SER A 143 1.49 -2.36 -6.26
C SER A 143 1.47 -3.74 -6.92
N LEU A 144 1.48 -4.82 -6.12
CA LEU A 144 1.42 -6.20 -6.63
C LEU A 144 0.07 -6.54 -7.23
N ILE A 145 -1.00 -5.90 -6.77
CA ILE A 145 -2.39 -6.15 -7.19
C ILE A 145 -2.97 -5.00 -8.01
N ALA A 146 -2.12 -4.06 -8.45
CA ALA A 146 -2.52 -2.92 -9.24
C ALA A 146 -2.83 -3.34 -10.69
N SER A 147 -3.78 -2.64 -11.31
CA SER A 147 -4.13 -2.85 -12.72
C SER A 147 -2.93 -2.57 -13.62
N THR A 148 -2.76 -3.39 -14.66
CA THR A 148 -1.72 -3.20 -15.66
C THR A 148 -2.26 -2.35 -16.80
N ILE A 149 -1.57 -1.25 -17.10
CA ILE A 149 -1.88 -0.42 -18.27
C ILE A 149 -1.01 -0.91 -19.44
N ILE A 150 -1.64 -1.47 -20.46
CA ILE A 150 -0.97 -1.82 -21.72
C ILE A 150 -1.12 -0.62 -22.65
N PRO A 151 -0.05 0.17 -22.91
CA PRO A 151 -0.16 1.33 -23.75
C PRO A 151 -0.49 0.92 -25.19
N ALA A 152 -1.37 1.69 -25.81
CA ALA A 152 -1.69 1.58 -27.22
C ALA A 152 -0.44 1.49 -28.11
N PRO A 153 -0.31 0.49 -29.00
CA PRO A 153 0.70 0.57 -30.05
C PRO A 153 0.37 1.77 -30.96
N PRO A 154 1.37 2.56 -31.41
CA PRO A 154 1.13 3.66 -32.33
C PRO A 154 0.52 3.11 -33.63
N VAL A 155 -0.60 3.71 -34.08
CA VAL A 155 -1.18 3.38 -35.39
C VAL A 155 -0.30 4.01 -36.46
N GLU A 156 0.56 3.19 -37.07
CA GLU A 156 1.39 3.61 -38.19
C GLU A 156 0.52 3.91 -39.43
N PRO A 157 0.76 5.02 -40.17
CA PRO A 157 0.07 5.29 -41.42
C PRO A 157 0.30 4.15 -42.41
N VAL A 158 -0.76 3.70 -43.06
CA VAL A 158 -0.67 2.72 -44.15
C VAL A 158 -0.42 3.48 -45.44
N GLU A 159 0.69 3.20 -46.13
CA GLU A 159 0.91 3.64 -47.50
C GLU A 159 0.25 2.68 -48.49
N GLU A 160 -0.64 3.19 -49.34
CA GLU A 160 -1.27 2.45 -50.42
C GLU A 160 -0.88 3.06 -51.77
N GLU A 161 -0.48 2.19 -52.73
CA GLU A 161 -0.24 2.60 -54.11
C GLU A 161 -1.57 2.80 -54.85
N VAL A 162 -1.87 4.04 -55.20
CA VAL A 162 -3.09 4.40 -55.95
C VAL A 162 -2.85 4.48 -57.45
N LYS A 163 -1.60 4.59 -57.88
CA LYS A 163 -1.25 4.65 -59.30
C LYS A 163 0.20 4.25 -59.55
N TYR A 164 0.43 3.47 -60.59
CA TYR A 164 1.76 3.24 -61.16
C TYR A 164 1.70 3.34 -62.68
N GLU A 165 2.67 4.04 -63.26
CA GLU A 165 2.84 4.22 -64.70
C GLU A 165 4.25 3.76 -65.08
N ASP A 166 4.36 2.69 -65.87
CA ASP A 166 5.62 2.23 -66.46
C ASP A 166 5.70 2.72 -67.91
N TYR A 167 6.52 3.74 -68.15
CA TYR A 167 6.62 4.39 -69.46
C TYR A 167 7.29 3.53 -70.53
N SER A 168 7.98 2.43 -70.16
CA SER A 168 8.52 1.49 -71.14
C SER A 168 7.43 0.71 -71.89
N THR A 169 6.23 0.63 -71.30
CA THR A 169 5.09 -0.10 -71.87
C THR A 169 4.31 0.71 -72.92
N TYR A 170 4.57 2.02 -73.03
CA TYR A 170 3.85 2.91 -73.92
C TYR A 170 4.55 3.08 -75.27
N THR A 171 3.77 3.00 -76.35
CA THR A 171 4.22 3.26 -77.72
C THR A 171 3.65 4.56 -78.31
N SER A 172 2.75 5.23 -77.58
CA SER A 172 2.11 6.50 -77.96
C SER A 172 1.60 7.22 -76.71
N PHE A 173 1.55 8.55 -76.73
CA PHE A 173 1.13 9.37 -75.58
C PHE A 173 -0.35 9.14 -75.22
N PRO A 174 -0.65 8.60 -74.02
CA PRO A 174 -2.00 8.16 -73.65
C PRO A 174 -2.83 9.27 -72.97
N PHE A 175 -2.18 10.34 -72.51
CA PHE A 175 -2.80 11.36 -71.65
C PHE A 175 -3.30 12.58 -72.44
N TYR A 176 -4.03 13.46 -71.77
CA TYR A 176 -4.50 14.71 -72.34
C TYR A 176 -3.33 15.61 -72.82
N VAL A 177 -3.39 16.05 -74.08
CA VAL A 177 -2.33 16.84 -74.72
C VAL A 177 -2.53 18.33 -74.42
N MET A 178 -1.55 18.94 -73.73
CA MET A 178 -1.54 20.36 -73.36
C MET A 178 -0.65 21.22 -74.27
N GLY A 179 -0.84 21.08 -75.59
CA GLY A 179 -0.02 21.80 -76.58
C GLY A 179 1.38 21.22 -76.80
N TYR A 180 1.82 20.28 -75.96
CA TYR A 180 3.06 19.54 -76.09
C TYR A 180 2.81 18.03 -75.94
N THR A 181 3.52 17.21 -76.72
CA THR A 181 3.39 15.74 -76.70
C THR A 181 4.77 15.11 -76.56
N PRO A 182 5.07 14.50 -75.39
CA PRO A 182 6.26 13.68 -75.20
C PRO A 182 6.31 12.47 -76.15
N GLU A 183 7.52 11.98 -76.38
CA GLU A 183 7.82 10.78 -77.17
C GLU A 183 8.10 9.57 -76.25
N PHE A 184 8.12 8.37 -76.81
CA PHE A 184 8.53 7.14 -76.11
C PHE A 184 9.55 6.40 -76.96
N ASP A 185 10.61 5.87 -76.34
CA ASP A 185 11.65 5.08 -77.01
C ASP A 185 11.59 3.58 -76.70
N GLY A 186 10.55 3.13 -76.01
CA GLY A 186 10.41 1.75 -75.53
C GLY A 186 11.15 1.47 -74.23
N GLU A 187 11.85 2.45 -73.66
CA GLU A 187 12.47 2.38 -72.33
C GLU A 187 11.95 3.48 -71.39
N SER A 188 11.55 4.63 -71.94
CA SER A 188 11.16 5.81 -71.17
C SER A 188 10.25 6.76 -71.95
N LEU A 189 9.53 7.61 -71.22
CA LEU A 189 8.97 8.85 -71.76
C LEU A 189 10.12 9.84 -71.96
N ILE A 190 10.18 10.48 -73.14
CA ILE A 190 11.16 11.47 -73.52
C ILE A 190 10.47 12.81 -73.76
N SER A 191 10.95 13.83 -73.06
CA SER A 191 10.51 15.20 -73.23
C SER A 191 11.66 16.11 -73.64
N ARG A 192 11.59 16.64 -74.86
CA ARG A 192 12.52 17.60 -75.47
C ARG A 192 11.98 19.02 -75.44
N TYR A 193 12.83 19.99 -75.11
CA TYR A 193 12.47 21.41 -75.16
C TYR A 193 11.95 21.85 -76.54
N PRO A 194 10.73 22.41 -76.64
CA PRO A 194 10.15 22.84 -77.93
C PRO A 194 10.57 24.25 -78.37
N GLY A 195 11.38 24.97 -77.58
CA GLY A 195 11.78 26.36 -77.84
C GLY A 195 10.92 27.42 -77.12
N GLU A 196 9.90 26.99 -76.37
CA GLU A 196 9.03 27.84 -75.55
C GLU A 196 8.57 27.11 -74.28
N TRP A 197 7.87 27.81 -73.38
CA TRP A 197 7.37 27.21 -72.13
C TRP A 197 6.41 26.05 -72.41
N TYR A 198 6.57 24.92 -71.71
CA TYR A 198 5.78 23.72 -71.96
C TYR A 198 5.46 22.92 -70.69
N GLN A 199 4.39 22.15 -70.78
CA GLN A 199 3.90 21.22 -69.76
C GLN A 199 3.18 20.03 -70.40
N TYR A 200 3.05 18.93 -69.68
CA TYR A 200 2.35 17.74 -70.15
C TYR A 200 1.89 16.86 -68.99
N PHE A 201 0.83 16.09 -69.23
CA PHE A 201 0.36 15.07 -68.30
C PHE A 201 1.36 13.91 -68.25
N VAL A 202 1.51 13.34 -67.06
CA VAL A 202 2.33 12.14 -66.85
C VAL A 202 1.54 11.03 -66.15
N ALA A 203 0.43 11.35 -65.48
CA ALA A 203 -0.53 10.39 -64.98
C ALA A 203 -1.93 11.03 -64.88
N ASP A 204 -2.98 10.26 -65.10
CA ASP A 204 -4.37 10.65 -64.87
C ASP A 204 -5.19 9.48 -64.26
N GLY A 205 -6.47 9.74 -63.98
CA GLY A 205 -7.37 8.72 -63.43
C GLY A 205 -7.02 8.29 -62.00
N ILE A 206 -6.41 9.18 -61.21
CA ILE A 206 -6.10 8.93 -59.80
C ILE A 206 -7.37 9.24 -59.00
N THR A 207 -7.90 8.27 -58.26
CA THR A 207 -8.95 8.52 -57.26
C THR A 207 -8.28 9.15 -56.04
N ALA A 208 -8.74 10.33 -55.64
CA ALA A 208 -8.21 11.06 -54.51
C ALA A 208 -9.19 11.01 -53.33
N VAL A 209 -8.66 11.05 -52.11
CA VAL A 209 -9.43 11.08 -50.87
C VAL A 209 -9.13 12.40 -50.16
N PRO A 210 -10.15 13.25 -49.90
CA PRO A 210 -9.95 14.50 -49.17
C PRO A 210 -9.32 14.27 -47.80
N GLY A 211 -8.29 15.06 -47.47
CA GLY A 211 -7.60 15.00 -46.18
C GLY A 211 -6.38 14.07 -46.12
N ASP A 212 -6.32 13.02 -46.96
CA ASP A 212 -5.18 12.10 -46.99
C ASP A 212 -3.90 12.77 -47.54
N ASP A 213 -2.73 12.29 -47.13
CA ASP A 213 -1.44 12.74 -47.64
C ASP A 213 -1.04 11.92 -48.88
N TYR A 214 -0.49 12.57 -49.90
CA TYR A 214 -0.09 11.91 -51.15
C TYR A 214 1.39 12.11 -51.46
N SER A 215 2.02 11.09 -52.04
CA SER A 215 3.40 11.15 -52.53
C SER A 215 3.46 10.77 -54.00
N VAL A 216 4.18 11.55 -54.81
CA VAL A 216 4.48 11.23 -56.21
C VAL A 216 5.97 10.91 -56.32
N THR A 217 6.31 9.64 -56.57
CA THR A 217 7.68 9.18 -56.76
C THR A 217 7.96 8.93 -58.23
N ILE A 218 9.07 9.46 -58.74
CA ILE A 218 9.41 9.42 -60.17
C ILE A 218 10.85 8.94 -60.36
N CYS A 219 11.09 8.10 -61.35
CA CYS A 219 12.45 7.78 -61.80
C CYS A 219 12.78 8.63 -63.02
N VAL A 220 13.63 9.64 -62.83
CA VAL A 220 13.86 10.73 -63.79
C VAL A 220 15.35 10.98 -64.02
N LYS A 221 15.69 11.47 -65.22
CA LYS A 221 16.98 12.12 -65.51
C LYS A 221 16.84 13.21 -66.56
N GLY A 222 17.79 14.15 -66.56
CA GLY A 222 17.94 15.20 -67.56
C GLY A 222 19.15 14.98 -68.49
N SER A 223 19.23 15.75 -69.56
CA SER A 223 20.46 15.90 -70.36
C SER A 223 21.50 16.82 -69.70
N SER A 224 21.06 17.59 -68.71
CA SER A 224 21.83 18.42 -67.78
C SER A 224 21.04 18.54 -66.48
N GLU A 225 21.67 18.94 -65.39
CA GLU A 225 20.95 19.28 -64.15
C GLU A 225 19.85 20.33 -64.42
N GLY A 226 18.70 20.17 -63.77
CA GLY A 226 17.54 21.03 -63.99
C GLY A 226 16.48 20.92 -62.90
N THR A 227 15.47 21.77 -63.02
CA THR A 227 14.30 21.77 -62.15
C THR A 227 13.03 21.80 -62.98
N MET A 228 11.97 21.16 -62.48
CA MET A 228 10.62 21.27 -63.05
C MET A 228 9.59 21.37 -61.94
N ASN A 229 8.43 21.94 -62.24
CA ASN A 229 7.29 21.90 -61.35
C ASN A 229 6.48 20.62 -61.61
N VAL A 230 6.03 19.97 -60.54
CA VAL A 230 5.17 18.80 -60.55
C VAL A 230 3.89 19.17 -59.84
N GLN A 231 2.78 19.06 -60.56
CA GLN A 231 1.46 19.39 -60.05
C GLN A 231 0.67 18.12 -59.76
N PHE A 232 0.01 18.08 -58.61
CA PHE A 232 -0.92 17.04 -58.20
C PHE A 232 -2.27 17.65 -57.82
N GLY A 233 -3.36 17.03 -58.25
CA GLY A 233 -4.73 17.46 -57.94
C GLY A 233 -5.59 17.55 -59.19
N ASN A 234 -6.58 18.44 -59.22
CA ASN A 234 -7.42 18.70 -60.39
C ASN A 234 -7.52 20.19 -60.73
N TRP A 235 -8.16 20.54 -61.84
CA TRP A 235 -8.26 21.93 -62.30
C TRP A 235 -8.89 22.91 -61.28
N GLY A 236 -9.67 22.42 -60.31
CA GLY A 236 -10.26 23.23 -59.25
C GLY A 236 -9.36 23.41 -58.02
N ALA A 237 -8.43 22.48 -57.78
CA ALA A 237 -7.48 22.52 -56.67
C ALA A 237 -6.19 21.77 -57.04
N LEU A 238 -5.19 22.53 -57.52
CA LEU A 238 -3.85 22.02 -57.83
C LEU A 238 -2.87 22.38 -56.71
N GLN A 239 -2.12 21.39 -56.26
CA GLN A 239 -0.91 21.59 -55.49
C GLN A 239 0.30 21.54 -56.44
N ASP A 240 1.21 22.50 -56.32
CA ASP A 240 2.39 22.63 -57.19
C ASP A 240 3.69 22.62 -56.37
N LYS A 241 4.66 21.81 -56.79
CA LYS A 241 5.94 21.62 -56.11
C LYS A 241 7.07 21.58 -57.12
N GLN A 242 8.15 22.31 -56.84
CA GLN A 242 9.36 22.26 -57.67
C GLN A 242 10.24 21.07 -57.25
N VAL A 243 10.72 20.32 -58.23
CA VAL A 243 11.64 19.19 -58.06
C VAL A 243 12.92 19.40 -58.87
N SER A 244 14.06 18.93 -58.35
CA SER A 244 15.35 18.95 -59.06
C SER A 244 15.69 17.57 -59.59
N PHE A 245 16.39 17.49 -60.71
CA PHE A 245 16.89 16.24 -61.30
C PHE A 245 18.29 16.43 -61.90
N GLY A 246 19.07 15.34 -61.93
CA GLY A 246 20.44 15.31 -62.45
C GLY A 246 20.57 14.60 -63.81
N GLU A 247 21.80 14.42 -64.26
CA GLU A 247 22.14 13.75 -65.54
C GLU A 247 22.01 12.22 -65.47
N ASP A 248 22.11 11.66 -64.26
CA ASP A 248 21.94 10.23 -63.98
C ASP A 248 20.50 9.91 -63.57
N TRP A 249 20.09 8.65 -63.78
CA TRP A 249 18.79 8.16 -63.30
C TRP A 249 18.73 8.22 -61.78
N SER A 250 17.77 8.97 -61.25
CA SER A 250 17.50 9.07 -59.82
C SER A 250 16.01 8.95 -59.54
N GLU A 251 15.68 8.39 -58.38
CA GLU A 251 14.33 8.46 -57.84
C GLU A 251 14.15 9.75 -57.04
N VAL A 252 13.04 10.44 -57.27
CA VAL A 252 12.68 11.63 -56.52
C VAL A 252 11.24 11.52 -56.08
N THR A 253 11.00 11.73 -54.78
CA THR A 253 9.67 11.71 -54.17
C THR A 253 9.23 13.13 -53.84
N ILE A 254 7.99 13.45 -54.20
CA ILE A 254 7.35 14.73 -53.94
C ILE A 254 6.14 14.51 -53.03
N GLU A 255 6.14 15.17 -51.88
CA GLU A 255 5.06 15.09 -50.88
C GLU A 255 4.02 16.20 -51.03
N TYR A 256 2.75 15.81 -50.97
CA TYR A 256 1.56 16.65 -51.05
C TYR A 256 0.67 16.39 -49.82
N PRO A 257 0.94 17.03 -48.68
CA PRO A 257 0.14 16.84 -47.48
C PRO A 257 -1.25 17.46 -47.62
N GLY A 258 -2.25 16.83 -47.04
CA GLY A 258 -3.63 17.27 -46.96
C GLY A 258 -4.26 17.46 -48.34
N CYS A 259 -4.67 16.36 -48.98
CA CYS A 259 -5.34 16.41 -50.25
C CYS A 259 -6.57 17.35 -50.15
N PRO A 260 -6.75 18.33 -51.07
CA PRO A 260 -7.88 19.23 -51.04
C PRO A 260 -9.20 18.46 -51.18
N ASP A 261 -10.34 19.13 -51.03
CA ASP A 261 -11.67 18.51 -51.19
C ASP A 261 -11.95 18.14 -52.67
N ILE A 262 -11.26 17.10 -53.14
CA ILE A 262 -11.27 16.57 -54.50
C ILE A 262 -11.30 15.04 -54.44
N THR A 263 -12.04 14.43 -55.36
CA THR A 263 -12.18 12.97 -55.44
C THR A 263 -11.47 12.36 -56.65
N SER A 264 -10.88 13.21 -57.49
CA SER A 264 -10.11 12.81 -58.67
C SER A 264 -8.92 13.75 -58.85
N ALA A 265 -7.79 13.18 -59.24
CA ALA A 265 -6.53 13.87 -59.44
C ALA A 265 -5.79 13.38 -60.70
N PHE A 266 -4.83 14.19 -61.12
CA PHE A 266 -3.85 13.89 -62.15
C PHE A 266 -2.48 14.42 -61.73
N VAL A 267 -1.43 13.98 -62.44
CA VAL A 267 -0.08 14.53 -62.31
C VAL A 267 0.33 15.21 -63.61
N VAL A 268 0.74 16.48 -63.50
CA VAL A 268 1.24 17.30 -64.62
C VAL A 268 2.66 17.74 -64.34
N PHE A 269 3.53 17.57 -65.34
CA PHE A 269 4.88 18.09 -65.31
C PHE A 269 4.95 19.41 -66.06
N GLN A 270 5.63 20.37 -65.45
CA GLN A 270 5.89 21.70 -66.00
C GLN A 270 7.40 21.98 -66.01
N PRO A 271 8.14 21.43 -66.99
CA PRO A 271 9.55 21.77 -67.16
C PRO A 271 9.79 23.24 -67.51
N GLY A 272 8.75 23.94 -67.97
CA GLY A 272 8.79 25.35 -68.26
C GLY A 272 9.78 25.66 -69.38
N THR A 273 10.87 26.37 -69.07
CA THR A 273 11.89 26.76 -70.07
C THR A 273 13.17 25.93 -69.97
N TYR A 274 13.13 24.74 -69.35
CA TYR A 274 14.29 23.86 -69.30
C TYR A 274 14.73 23.44 -70.72
N GLU A 275 15.92 23.92 -71.12
CA GLU A 275 16.53 23.68 -72.42
C GLU A 275 17.33 22.38 -72.41
N GLY A 276 16.61 21.24 -72.44
CA GLY A 276 17.21 19.92 -72.42
C GLY A 276 16.24 18.79 -72.74
N GLU A 277 16.70 17.56 -72.57
CA GLU A 277 15.92 16.33 -72.64
C GLU A 277 15.65 15.81 -71.22
N ILE A 278 14.39 15.64 -70.85
CA ILE A 278 13.98 14.97 -69.61
C ILE A 278 13.48 13.57 -69.97
N ARG A 279 13.92 12.56 -69.22
CA ARG A 279 13.44 11.19 -69.37
C ARG A 279 12.80 10.67 -68.09
N LEU A 280 11.72 9.91 -68.25
CA LEU A 280 11.05 9.21 -67.15
C LEU A 280 10.92 7.72 -67.45
N LYS A 281 11.35 6.87 -66.52
CA LYS A 281 11.12 5.42 -66.61
C LYS A 281 9.74 5.05 -66.11
N TRP A 282 9.39 5.54 -64.93
CA TRP A 282 8.13 5.26 -64.29
C TRP A 282 7.75 6.37 -63.32
N LEU A 283 6.47 6.38 -62.95
CA LEU A 283 5.89 7.21 -61.90
C LEU A 283 5.03 6.34 -61.00
N LYS A 284 5.09 6.59 -59.69
CA LYS A 284 4.26 5.97 -58.66
C LYS A 284 3.58 7.05 -57.85
N VAL A 285 2.28 6.90 -57.60
CA VAL A 285 1.53 7.73 -56.65
C VAL A 285 1.07 6.83 -55.51
N THR A 286 1.42 7.21 -54.30
CA THR A 286 0.94 6.59 -53.06
C THR A 286 0.12 7.61 -52.29
N HIS A 287 -0.79 7.11 -51.46
CA HIS A 287 -1.43 7.91 -50.43
C HIS A 287 -1.26 7.22 -49.07
N SER A 288 -1.16 8.00 -48.01
CA SER A 288 -1.03 7.49 -46.65
C SER A 288 -2.23 7.93 -45.82
N TYR A 289 -2.86 6.95 -45.16
CA TYR A 289 -3.98 7.17 -44.26
C TYR A 289 -3.82 6.33 -42.98
N THR A 290 -4.47 6.74 -41.90
CA THR A 290 -4.55 5.98 -40.66
C THR A 290 -5.80 5.10 -40.72
N PRO A 291 -5.70 3.75 -40.79
CA PRO A 291 -6.88 2.90 -40.83
C PRO A 291 -7.68 2.99 -39.53
N GLU A 292 -9.01 2.96 -39.61
CA GLU A 292 -9.82 2.55 -38.47
C GLU A 292 -9.57 1.07 -38.17
N VAL A 293 -9.12 0.78 -36.96
CA VAL A 293 -8.80 -0.59 -36.52
C VAL A 293 -10.11 -1.34 -36.28
N ALA A 294 -10.33 -2.44 -37.00
CA ALA A 294 -11.38 -3.40 -36.69
C ALA A 294 -10.95 -4.24 -35.47
N SER A 295 -11.83 -4.35 -34.48
CA SER A 295 -11.53 -5.06 -33.25
C SER A 295 -12.74 -5.75 -32.66
N ASP A 296 -12.50 -6.86 -31.97
CA ASP A 296 -13.50 -7.74 -31.37
C ASP A 296 -14.13 -7.20 -30.08
N GLY A 297 -14.25 -5.87 -29.94
CA GLY A 297 -14.17 -5.06 -28.72
C GLY A 297 -15.01 -5.42 -27.49
N GLY A 298 -15.15 -6.67 -27.11
CA GLY A 298 -15.69 -7.11 -25.82
C GLY A 298 -16.98 -6.43 -25.40
N HIS A 299 -17.08 -6.16 -24.11
CA HIS A 299 -18.21 -5.52 -23.47
C HIS A 299 -17.94 -4.03 -23.21
N CYS A 300 -19.01 -3.24 -23.07
CA CYS A 300 -18.92 -1.87 -22.60
C CYS A 300 -20.12 -1.51 -21.72
N LEU A 301 -20.00 -0.42 -20.97
CA LEU A 301 -21.12 0.20 -20.26
C LEU A 301 -21.98 1.00 -21.24
N ILE A 302 -23.28 0.70 -21.27
CA ILE A 302 -24.27 1.50 -21.99
C ILE A 302 -25.12 2.27 -20.99
N MET A 303 -25.08 3.61 -21.07
CA MET A 303 -25.93 4.54 -20.32
C MET A 303 -27.03 5.08 -21.23
N SER A 304 -28.29 4.80 -20.89
CA SER A 304 -29.45 5.13 -21.73
C SER A 304 -30.33 6.19 -21.08
N ASN A 305 -30.67 7.24 -21.83
CA ASN A 305 -31.69 8.21 -21.45
C ASN A 305 -32.83 8.25 -22.49
N PRO A 306 -34.04 7.75 -22.16
CA PRO A 306 -35.12 7.64 -23.13
C PRO A 306 -35.85 8.97 -23.39
N THR A 307 -35.76 9.94 -22.47
CA THR A 307 -36.49 11.20 -22.55
C THR A 307 -35.59 12.38 -22.20
N MET A 308 -35.55 13.40 -23.06
CA MET A 308 -34.81 14.63 -22.81
C MET A 308 -35.32 15.31 -21.53
N LYS A 309 -34.39 15.76 -20.69
CA LYS A 309 -34.66 16.51 -19.46
C LYS A 309 -34.28 17.97 -19.64
N ASP A 310 -34.82 18.83 -18.79
CA ASP A 310 -34.54 20.27 -18.80
C ASP A 310 -33.06 20.59 -18.49
N ASN A 311 -32.38 19.71 -17.74
CA ASN A 311 -30.97 19.85 -17.37
C ASN A 311 -30.23 18.51 -17.49
N ASN A 312 -28.91 18.55 -17.73
CA ASN A 312 -28.10 17.34 -17.91
C ASN A 312 -27.99 16.48 -16.64
N TYR A 313 -28.05 17.08 -15.45
CA TYR A 313 -27.97 16.37 -14.17
C TYR A 313 -29.31 15.77 -13.71
N ASN A 314 -30.40 15.95 -14.46
CA ASN A 314 -31.69 15.31 -14.15
C ASN A 314 -31.75 13.83 -14.59
N ALA A 315 -30.68 13.32 -15.19
CA ALA A 315 -30.41 11.89 -15.36
C ALA A 315 -28.92 11.68 -15.17
N GLN A 316 -28.52 10.87 -14.19
CA GLN A 316 -27.12 10.63 -13.87
C GLN A 316 -26.91 9.14 -13.60
N VAL A 317 -25.96 8.56 -14.32
CA VAL A 317 -25.35 7.28 -13.96
C VAL A 317 -24.10 7.62 -13.18
N PHE A 318 -23.83 6.95 -12.07
CA PHE A 318 -22.64 7.23 -11.29
C PHE A 318 -21.98 5.95 -10.80
N TYR A 319 -20.68 6.03 -10.59
CA TYR A 319 -19.93 5.01 -9.88
C TYR A 319 -19.64 5.50 -8.46
N LYS A 320 -19.94 4.67 -7.47
CA LYS A 320 -19.61 4.93 -6.07
C LYS A 320 -18.20 4.43 -5.77
N ILE A 321 -17.27 5.35 -5.52
CA ILE A 321 -15.89 5.02 -5.12
C ILE A 321 -15.91 4.44 -3.70
N ALA A 322 -15.23 3.31 -3.49
CA ALA A 322 -15.16 2.65 -2.19
C ALA A 322 -14.48 3.52 -1.13
N THR A 323 -13.40 4.22 -1.49
CA THR A 323 -12.70 5.19 -0.64
C THR A 323 -12.87 6.59 -1.22
N PRO A 324 -13.45 7.55 -0.47
CA PRO A 324 -13.63 8.91 -0.97
C PRO A 324 -12.35 9.54 -1.52
N PHE A 325 -12.51 10.38 -2.54
CA PHE A 325 -11.42 11.15 -3.12
C PHE A 325 -10.73 12.03 -2.06
N GLN A 326 -9.41 12.16 -2.15
CA GLN A 326 -8.60 12.90 -1.18
C GLN A 326 -8.44 14.37 -1.59
N THR A 327 -8.75 15.29 -0.68
CA THR A 327 -8.58 16.74 -0.86
C THR A 327 -7.16 17.09 -1.29
N GLY A 328 -7.03 17.89 -2.34
CA GLY A 328 -5.75 18.33 -2.88
C GLY A 328 -5.03 17.31 -3.76
N VAL A 329 -5.54 16.08 -3.90
CA VAL A 329 -5.02 15.10 -4.85
C VAL A 329 -5.62 15.34 -6.24
N THR A 330 -4.77 15.31 -7.26
CA THR A 330 -5.18 15.32 -8.65
C THR A 330 -5.48 13.89 -9.11
N TYR A 331 -6.63 13.69 -9.73
CA TYR A 331 -7.04 12.44 -10.33
C TYR A 331 -7.14 12.59 -11.84
N ASN A 332 -6.69 11.57 -12.56
CA ASN A 332 -6.74 11.46 -14.00
C ASN A 332 -7.86 10.50 -14.37
N PHE A 333 -8.86 11.01 -15.09
CA PHE A 333 -9.91 10.23 -15.71
C PHE A 333 -9.52 9.91 -17.15
N LYS A 334 -9.77 8.68 -17.58
CA LYS A 334 -9.69 8.25 -18.97
C LYS A 334 -10.81 7.25 -19.25
N ALA A 335 -11.39 7.32 -20.45
CA ALA A 335 -12.29 6.32 -20.97
C ALA A 335 -12.27 6.35 -22.51
N MET A 336 -12.69 5.25 -23.12
CA MET A 336 -13.17 5.22 -24.49
C MET A 336 -14.66 5.54 -24.47
N ALA A 337 -15.12 6.42 -25.36
CA ALA A 337 -16.51 6.85 -25.40
C ALA A 337 -17.04 7.03 -26.81
N LYS A 338 -18.30 6.67 -27.00
CA LYS A 338 -19.13 7.08 -28.14
C LYS A 338 -20.58 7.31 -27.68
N ALA A 339 -21.39 7.94 -28.50
CA ALA A 339 -22.79 8.21 -28.21
C ALA A 339 -23.66 8.03 -29.47
N THR A 340 -24.96 7.84 -29.30
CA THR A 340 -25.89 7.79 -30.43
C THR A 340 -25.95 9.11 -31.21
N GLU A 341 -25.68 10.23 -30.54
CA GLU A 341 -25.54 11.56 -31.12
C GLU A 341 -24.42 12.32 -30.37
N ALA A 342 -23.75 13.25 -31.05
CA ALA A 342 -22.68 14.03 -30.45
C ALA A 342 -23.15 14.75 -29.17
N TYR A 343 -22.41 14.58 -28.07
CA TYR A 343 -22.81 15.04 -26.75
C TYR A 343 -21.65 15.57 -25.94
N THR A 344 -21.90 16.53 -25.05
CA THR A 344 -20.91 16.95 -24.04
C THR A 344 -21.22 16.25 -22.72
N LEU A 345 -20.50 15.16 -22.46
CA LEU A 345 -20.61 14.38 -21.24
C LEU A 345 -19.91 15.11 -20.11
N SER A 346 -20.69 15.61 -19.14
CA SER A 346 -20.14 16.35 -18.01
C SER A 346 -20.15 15.50 -16.74
N PRO A 347 -19.03 15.39 -16.02
CA PRO A 347 -19.00 14.69 -14.74
C PRO A 347 -19.36 15.64 -13.60
N PHE A 348 -19.98 15.15 -12.54
CA PHE A 348 -19.93 15.78 -11.21
C PHE A 348 -19.23 14.84 -10.24
N ILE A 349 -18.59 15.45 -9.24
CA ILE A 349 -18.03 14.73 -8.10
C ILE A 349 -18.90 15.10 -6.91
N GLN A 350 -19.50 14.11 -6.27
CA GLN A 350 -20.53 14.33 -5.26
C GLN A 350 -20.25 13.55 -3.99
N SER A 351 -20.78 14.06 -2.87
CA SER A 351 -20.76 13.38 -1.57
C SER A 351 -22.05 12.61 -1.32
N SER A 352 -21.96 11.43 -0.71
CA SER A 352 -23.12 10.72 -0.14
C SER A 352 -23.52 11.23 1.24
N THR A 353 -22.62 11.95 1.94
CA THR A 353 -22.83 12.37 3.33
C THR A 353 -23.15 13.86 3.45
N THR A 354 -22.75 14.68 2.47
CA THR A 354 -23.02 16.11 2.42
C THR A 354 -23.71 16.49 1.12
N SER A 355 -24.19 17.74 1.02
CA SER A 355 -24.72 18.30 -0.23
C SER A 355 -23.65 18.85 -1.16
N ASP A 356 -22.37 18.68 -0.82
CA ASP A 356 -21.26 19.28 -1.57
C ASP A 356 -21.05 18.56 -2.90
N GLN A 357 -20.68 19.36 -3.92
CA GLN A 357 -20.40 18.87 -5.26
C GLN A 357 -19.30 19.71 -5.90
N GLN A 358 -18.49 19.06 -6.72
CA GLN A 358 -17.50 19.66 -7.58
C GLN A 358 -17.84 19.38 -9.05
N TYR A 359 -17.49 20.33 -9.92
CA TYR A 359 -17.90 20.35 -11.32
C TYR A 359 -16.67 20.35 -12.25
N PRO A 360 -16.04 19.18 -12.49
CA PRO A 360 -14.96 19.10 -13.48
C PRO A 360 -15.44 19.45 -14.89
N ALA A 361 -14.47 19.72 -15.78
CA ALA A 361 -14.77 19.95 -17.19
C ALA A 361 -15.34 18.68 -17.84
N GLY A 362 -16.32 18.85 -18.73
CA GLY A 362 -16.89 17.76 -19.52
C GLY A 362 -16.10 17.48 -20.80
N TRP A 363 -16.45 16.36 -21.44
CA TRP A 363 -15.81 15.86 -22.66
C TRP A 363 -16.80 15.83 -23.81
N ASN A 364 -16.33 16.16 -25.01
CA ASN A 364 -17.12 15.98 -26.22
C ASN A 364 -17.00 14.53 -26.68
N VAL A 365 -18.14 13.86 -26.81
CA VAL A 365 -18.28 12.48 -27.25
C VAL A 365 -18.96 12.48 -28.61
N GLY A 366 -18.32 11.86 -29.60
CA GLY A 366 -18.86 11.72 -30.96
C GLY A 366 -19.69 10.45 -31.13
N THR A 367 -20.05 10.13 -32.38
CA THR A 367 -20.73 8.87 -32.71
C THR A 367 -19.79 7.69 -32.86
N GLU A 368 -18.50 7.97 -33.04
CA GLU A 368 -17.44 6.97 -33.10
C GLU A 368 -16.68 6.89 -31.78
N TRP A 369 -16.05 5.73 -31.54
CA TRP A 369 -15.22 5.52 -30.36
C TRP A 369 -14.04 6.50 -30.35
N THR A 370 -13.95 7.30 -29.29
CA THR A 370 -12.88 8.28 -29.11
C THR A 370 -12.40 8.24 -27.66
N SER A 371 -11.10 8.44 -27.44
CA SER A 371 -10.60 8.58 -26.07
C SER A 371 -11.03 9.93 -25.52
N ILE A 372 -11.69 9.88 -24.37
CA ILE A 372 -11.95 11.04 -23.53
C ILE A 372 -11.06 10.94 -22.29
N SER A 373 -10.42 12.05 -21.95
CA SER A 373 -9.55 12.12 -20.78
C SER A 373 -9.61 13.50 -20.16
N GLY A 374 -9.40 13.58 -18.85
CA GLY A 374 -9.29 14.84 -18.14
C GLY A 374 -8.68 14.63 -16.78
N SER A 375 -8.34 15.72 -16.10
CA SER A 375 -7.94 15.66 -14.71
C SER A 375 -8.75 16.62 -13.87
N PHE A 376 -8.89 16.29 -12.60
CA PHE A 376 -9.52 17.15 -11.61
C PHE A 376 -8.73 17.06 -10.31
N THR A 377 -8.62 18.18 -9.60
CA THR A 377 -8.04 18.22 -8.26
C THR A 377 -9.17 18.41 -7.27
N VAL A 378 -9.25 17.55 -6.27
CA VAL A 378 -10.32 17.59 -5.27
C VAL A 378 -10.23 18.88 -4.47
N ASP A 379 -11.29 19.68 -4.50
CA ASP A 379 -11.28 21.05 -3.97
C ASP A 379 -11.69 21.17 -2.49
N LYS A 380 -12.39 20.16 -1.95
CA LYS A 380 -12.95 20.13 -0.59
C LYS A 380 -12.98 18.72 -0.02
N ASP A 381 -13.23 18.65 1.30
CA ASP A 381 -13.20 17.48 2.21
C ASP A 381 -13.33 16.09 1.57
N ASN A 382 -12.61 15.12 2.16
CA ASN A 382 -12.54 13.68 1.84
C ASN A 382 -13.89 12.92 1.98
N THR A 383 -14.98 13.50 1.49
CA THR A 383 -16.35 13.00 1.54
C THR A 383 -16.91 12.72 0.15
N TYR A 384 -16.22 13.15 -0.91
CA TYR A 384 -16.59 12.88 -2.29
C TYR A 384 -16.37 11.41 -2.62
N ASP A 385 -17.46 10.66 -2.77
CA ASP A 385 -17.46 9.21 -2.99
C ASP A 385 -18.25 8.81 -4.23
N LYS A 386 -18.72 9.77 -5.04
CA LYS A 386 -19.46 9.50 -6.27
C LYS A 386 -18.85 10.27 -7.44
N PHE A 387 -18.59 9.55 -8.53
CA PHE A 387 -18.23 10.12 -9.82
C PHE A 387 -19.39 9.90 -10.79
N THR A 388 -20.02 10.99 -11.25
CA THR A 388 -21.26 10.92 -12.05
C THR A 388 -21.01 11.18 -13.52
N PHE A 389 -21.89 10.66 -14.35
CA PHE A 389 -22.02 10.92 -15.78
C PHE A 389 -23.40 11.51 -16.03
N ASN A 390 -23.45 12.79 -16.40
CA ASN A 390 -24.70 13.53 -16.54
C ASN A 390 -25.21 13.45 -17.98
N ILE A 391 -26.35 12.79 -18.17
CA ILE A 391 -26.87 12.39 -19.49
C ILE A 391 -28.28 12.94 -19.79
N GLY A 392 -28.82 13.81 -18.93
CA GLY A 392 -30.21 14.25 -18.99
C GLY A 392 -30.61 14.97 -20.27
N THR A 393 -29.67 15.60 -20.99
CA THR A 393 -30.01 16.38 -22.21
C THR A 393 -29.79 15.62 -23.52
N ILE A 394 -29.31 14.38 -23.48
CA ILE A 394 -29.30 13.48 -24.65
C ILE A 394 -30.54 12.59 -24.64
N VAL A 395 -31.10 12.28 -25.81
CA VAL A 395 -32.05 11.17 -25.98
C VAL A 395 -31.33 10.08 -26.74
N GLY A 396 -31.02 8.98 -26.07
CA GLY A 396 -30.25 7.88 -26.64
C GLY A 396 -29.24 7.29 -25.66
N ASP A 397 -28.21 6.67 -26.24
CA ASP A 397 -27.24 5.85 -25.51
C ASP A 397 -25.85 6.49 -25.57
N ILE A 398 -25.14 6.46 -24.45
CA ILE A 398 -23.70 6.75 -24.35
C ILE A 398 -23.02 5.45 -23.95
N TYR A 399 -21.95 5.11 -24.66
CA TYR A 399 -21.16 3.91 -24.49
C TYR A 399 -19.84 4.33 -23.86
N LEU A 400 -19.44 3.68 -22.79
CA LEU A 400 -18.15 3.87 -22.13
C LEU A 400 -17.43 2.54 -22.01
N ASP A 401 -16.14 2.58 -22.27
CA ASP A 401 -15.24 1.44 -22.16
C ASP A 401 -13.87 1.89 -21.63
N ASP A 402 -13.04 0.97 -21.14
CA ASP A 402 -11.72 1.24 -20.55
C ASP A 402 -11.74 2.41 -19.53
N VAL A 403 -12.75 2.42 -18.65
CA VAL A 403 -12.99 3.54 -17.73
C VAL A 403 -12.02 3.48 -16.55
N SER A 404 -11.27 4.56 -16.36
CA SER A 404 -10.38 4.71 -15.23
C SER A 404 -10.40 6.06 -14.56
N ILE A 405 -10.18 6.02 -13.25
CA ILE A 405 -9.87 7.19 -12.43
C ILE A 405 -8.69 6.82 -11.55
N MET A 406 -7.54 7.45 -11.76
CA MET A 406 -6.31 7.16 -11.03
C MET A 406 -5.79 8.44 -10.37
N ALA A 407 -5.37 8.35 -9.10
CA ALA A 407 -4.62 9.45 -8.48
C ALA A 407 -3.30 9.69 -9.25
N GLU A 408 -2.84 10.93 -9.32
CA GLU A 408 -1.57 11.26 -9.96
C GLU A 408 -0.41 10.48 -9.32
N GLY A 409 0.34 9.74 -10.14
CA GLY A 409 1.43 8.86 -9.70
C GLY A 409 0.99 7.49 -9.16
N SER A 410 -0.31 7.18 -9.15
CA SER A 410 -0.85 5.85 -8.84
C SER A 410 -1.01 5.00 -10.10
N THR A 411 -0.94 3.68 -9.95
CA THR A 411 -1.34 2.69 -10.96
C THR A 411 -2.66 2.00 -10.61
N THR A 412 -3.30 2.36 -9.51
CA THR A 412 -4.57 1.77 -9.07
C THR A 412 -5.75 2.51 -9.68
N ASN A 413 -6.58 1.79 -10.43
CA ASN A 413 -7.87 2.29 -10.91
C ASN A 413 -8.90 2.31 -9.76
N LEU A 414 -9.61 3.43 -9.59
CA LEU A 414 -10.69 3.56 -8.61
C LEU A 414 -12.04 3.02 -9.11
N ILE A 415 -12.15 2.72 -10.40
CA ILE A 415 -13.29 2.00 -10.98
C ILE A 415 -12.88 0.54 -11.07
N ASN A 416 -13.58 -0.34 -10.37
CA ASN A 416 -13.34 -1.79 -10.44
C ASN A 416 -14.04 -2.35 -11.68
N GLY A 417 -13.36 -3.18 -12.47
CA GLY A 417 -13.87 -3.73 -13.73
C GLY A 417 -14.19 -2.65 -14.76
N GLY A 418 -13.31 -1.64 -14.90
CA GLY A 418 -13.52 -0.51 -15.79
C GLY A 418 -13.48 -0.84 -17.29
N ASP A 419 -12.94 -2.01 -17.65
CA ASP A 419 -12.90 -2.61 -18.99
C ASP A 419 -14.14 -3.46 -19.32
N PHE A 420 -15.00 -3.72 -18.32
CA PHE A 420 -16.30 -4.39 -18.47
C PHE A 420 -16.28 -5.86 -18.94
N GLU A 421 -15.13 -6.48 -19.12
CA GLU A 421 -15.01 -7.87 -19.60
C GLU A 421 -15.52 -8.91 -18.59
N ASP A 422 -15.40 -8.61 -17.29
CA ASP A 422 -15.96 -9.41 -16.19
C ASP A 422 -17.39 -9.01 -15.81
N GLY A 423 -17.98 -8.05 -16.53
CA GLY A 423 -19.32 -7.52 -16.33
C GLY A 423 -19.40 -6.22 -15.52
N LEU A 424 -20.57 -5.93 -14.96
CA LEU A 424 -20.80 -4.70 -14.17
C LEU A 424 -20.58 -4.94 -12.67
N ASP A 425 -19.75 -4.11 -12.06
CA ASP A 425 -19.55 -4.04 -10.62
C ASP A 425 -20.72 -3.36 -9.88
N ALA A 426 -20.90 -3.67 -8.58
CA ALA A 426 -21.92 -3.09 -7.70
C ALA A 426 -21.77 -1.57 -7.45
N GLY A 427 -20.64 -0.97 -7.81
CA GLY A 427 -20.39 0.46 -7.73
C GLY A 427 -21.26 1.30 -8.67
N TRP A 428 -21.72 0.75 -9.80
CA TRP A 428 -22.55 1.47 -10.78
C TRP A 428 -24.00 1.60 -10.31
N GLN A 429 -24.52 2.84 -10.32
CA GLN A 429 -25.84 3.18 -9.80
C GLN A 429 -26.48 4.34 -10.56
N ILE A 430 -27.78 4.56 -10.33
CA ILE A 430 -28.53 5.73 -10.82
C ILE A 430 -29.28 6.38 -9.66
N PHE A 431 -29.63 7.65 -9.83
CA PHE A 431 -30.70 8.24 -9.04
C PHE A 431 -32.07 7.83 -9.60
N GLU A 432 -33.14 8.12 -8.86
CA GLU A 432 -34.51 7.83 -9.33
C GLU A 432 -34.78 8.48 -10.71
N GLY A 433 -35.34 7.72 -11.64
CA GLY A 433 -35.66 8.19 -12.99
C GLY A 433 -36.00 7.08 -13.97
N ASP A 434 -36.18 7.45 -15.24
CA ASP A 434 -36.41 6.55 -16.38
C ASP A 434 -35.12 6.26 -17.20
N HIS A 435 -33.99 6.82 -16.79
CA HIS A 435 -32.67 6.49 -17.35
C HIS A 435 -32.17 5.17 -16.76
N SER A 436 -31.21 4.54 -17.45
CA SER A 436 -30.69 3.24 -17.04
C SER A 436 -29.24 3.07 -17.47
N PHE A 437 -28.59 2.04 -16.93
CA PHE A 437 -27.32 1.53 -17.42
C PHE A 437 -27.36 0.00 -17.53
N ARG A 438 -26.54 -0.56 -18.42
CA ARG A 438 -26.39 -2.01 -18.60
C ARG A 438 -25.03 -2.34 -19.22
N LEU A 439 -24.63 -3.59 -19.08
CA LEU A 439 -23.55 -4.18 -19.87
C LEU A 439 -24.03 -4.39 -21.31
N SER A 440 -23.17 -4.15 -22.30
CA SER A 440 -23.45 -4.47 -23.70
C SER A 440 -23.38 -5.97 -23.97
N ASP A 441 -23.84 -6.39 -25.16
CA ASP A 441 -23.48 -7.72 -25.65
C ASP A 441 -21.98 -7.76 -26.00
N ASP A 442 -21.41 -8.97 -26.07
CA ASP A 442 -20.03 -9.22 -26.48
C ASP A 442 -19.78 -8.71 -27.93
N GLY A 443 -18.61 -8.12 -28.15
CA GLY A 443 -18.19 -7.45 -29.38
C GLY A 443 -18.80 -6.07 -29.64
N GLN A 444 -19.45 -5.45 -28.64
CA GLN A 444 -20.04 -4.10 -28.77
C GLN A 444 -19.21 -2.99 -28.13
N GLY A 445 -18.25 -3.32 -27.28
CA GLY A 445 -17.33 -2.36 -26.71
C GLY A 445 -16.27 -1.87 -27.70
N TYR A 446 -15.21 -1.30 -27.15
CA TYR A 446 -14.08 -0.78 -27.88
C TYR A 446 -12.96 -1.83 -27.92
N GLY A 447 -12.43 -2.13 -29.11
CA GLY A 447 -11.24 -2.99 -29.20
C GLY A 447 -10.09 -2.36 -29.99
N GLY A 448 -10.13 -1.05 -30.22
CA GLY A 448 -9.01 -0.35 -30.86
C GLY A 448 -7.80 -0.28 -29.94
N THR A 449 -6.72 0.32 -30.43
CA THR A 449 -5.47 0.56 -29.69
C THR A 449 -5.66 1.65 -28.61
N GLY A 450 -6.57 1.47 -27.67
CA GLY A 450 -6.63 2.25 -26.44
C GLY A 450 -5.53 1.78 -25.48
N ASP A 451 -5.29 2.51 -24.40
CA ASP A 451 -4.54 1.89 -23.31
C ASP A 451 -5.48 0.86 -22.68
N GLN A 452 -5.15 -0.43 -22.78
CA GLN A 452 -5.96 -1.46 -22.14
C GLN A 452 -5.64 -1.50 -20.65
N ILE A 453 -6.68 -1.55 -19.82
CA ILE A 453 -6.54 -1.66 -18.37
C ILE A 453 -6.87 -3.09 -18.00
N VAL A 454 -5.84 -3.89 -17.76
CA VAL A 454 -6.02 -5.28 -17.34
C VAL A 454 -6.03 -5.32 -15.82
N GLU A 455 -7.20 -5.56 -15.24
CA GLU A 455 -7.35 -5.76 -13.80
C GLU A 455 -7.08 -7.22 -13.43
N MET A 456 -6.47 -7.43 -12.27
CA MET A 456 -6.32 -8.78 -11.74
C MET A 456 -7.64 -9.27 -11.17
N THR A 457 -8.01 -10.49 -11.52
CA THR A 457 -9.15 -11.20 -10.93
C THR A 457 -8.95 -11.41 -9.42
N PRO A 458 -10.02 -11.64 -8.63
CA PRO A 458 -9.90 -11.93 -7.21
C PRO A 458 -8.97 -13.12 -6.90
N GLU A 459 -8.97 -14.16 -7.74
CA GLU A 459 -8.10 -15.33 -7.57
C GLU A 459 -6.62 -14.97 -7.84
N GLU A 460 -6.33 -14.19 -8.88
CA GLU A 460 -4.97 -13.74 -9.16
C GLU A 460 -4.42 -12.81 -8.06
N LYS A 461 -5.27 -11.95 -7.49
CA LYS A 461 -4.93 -11.12 -6.34
C LYS A 461 -4.61 -12.00 -5.13
N LYS A 462 -5.47 -12.98 -4.83
CA LYS A 462 -5.26 -13.95 -3.75
C LYS A 462 -3.95 -14.72 -3.92
N ASP A 463 -3.67 -15.25 -5.11
CA ASP A 463 -2.44 -16.00 -5.40
C ASP A 463 -1.20 -15.13 -5.23
N THR A 464 -1.24 -13.90 -5.76
CA THR A 464 -0.12 -12.95 -5.69
C THR A 464 0.17 -12.52 -4.26
N LEU A 465 -0.86 -12.24 -3.47
CA LEU A 465 -0.72 -11.88 -2.05
C LEU A 465 -0.30 -13.08 -1.20
N THR A 466 -0.76 -14.29 -1.54
CA THR A 466 -0.30 -15.53 -0.91
C THR A 466 1.20 -15.75 -1.16
N TRP A 467 1.68 -15.49 -2.37
CA TRP A 467 3.11 -15.52 -2.70
C TRP A 467 3.91 -14.46 -1.92
N ALA A 468 3.38 -13.25 -1.76
CA ALA A 468 4.05 -12.21 -0.97
C ALA A 468 4.16 -12.61 0.51
N MET A 469 3.09 -13.19 1.07
CA MET A 469 3.06 -13.72 2.44
C MET A 469 4.03 -14.89 2.63
N ASP A 470 4.10 -15.82 1.67
CA ASP A 470 5.07 -16.92 1.65
C ASP A 470 6.50 -16.39 1.74
N ASN A 471 6.93 -15.51 0.83
CA ASN A 471 8.28 -14.97 0.85
C ASN A 471 8.63 -14.28 2.18
N TRP A 472 7.67 -13.55 2.75
CA TRP A 472 7.84 -12.88 4.04
C TRP A 472 8.06 -13.88 5.18
N ILE A 473 7.15 -14.85 5.33
CA ILE A 473 7.23 -15.86 6.40
C ILE A 473 8.48 -16.72 6.21
N ASN A 474 8.79 -17.12 4.98
CA ASN A 474 9.98 -17.89 4.63
C ASN A 474 11.26 -17.14 5.05
N GLY A 475 11.40 -15.88 4.64
CA GLY A 475 12.56 -15.06 5.01
C GLY A 475 12.71 -14.85 6.52
N MET A 476 11.60 -14.69 7.24
CA MET A 476 11.61 -14.61 8.71
C MET A 476 12.04 -15.93 9.36
N MET A 477 11.53 -17.07 8.88
CA MET A 477 11.92 -18.39 9.39
C MET A 477 13.39 -18.71 9.07
N GLU A 478 13.88 -18.31 7.89
CA GLU A 478 15.30 -18.42 7.51
C GLU A 478 16.19 -17.60 8.45
N ALA A 479 15.85 -16.31 8.64
CA ALA A 479 16.62 -15.40 9.48
C ALA A 479 16.70 -15.83 10.95
N THR A 480 15.72 -16.60 11.41
CA THR A 480 15.68 -17.11 12.79
C THR A 480 16.26 -18.52 12.93
N GLY A 481 16.45 -19.25 11.83
CA GLY A 481 17.20 -20.51 11.77
C GLY A 481 16.73 -21.56 12.77
N GLY A 482 15.41 -21.65 13.01
CA GLY A 482 14.80 -22.59 13.95
C GLY A 482 14.98 -22.25 15.44
N TYR A 483 15.63 -21.12 15.79
CA TYR A 483 15.85 -20.73 17.19
C TYR A 483 14.59 -20.14 17.86
N VAL A 484 13.77 -19.43 17.08
CA VAL A 484 12.53 -18.81 17.56
C VAL A 484 11.40 -19.83 17.44
N THR A 485 11.05 -20.46 18.55
CA THR A 485 10.12 -21.61 18.60
C THR A 485 8.69 -21.23 18.96
N ALA A 486 8.39 -19.95 19.18
CA ALA A 486 7.03 -19.50 19.43
C ALA A 486 6.79 -18.15 18.76
N TRP A 487 5.61 -17.98 18.18
CA TRP A 487 5.22 -16.79 17.43
C TRP A 487 3.76 -16.44 17.68
N ASP A 488 3.44 -15.15 17.69
CA ASP A 488 2.10 -14.78 17.24
C ASP A 488 2.06 -15.00 15.72
N ALA A 489 1.33 -16.04 15.32
CA ALA A 489 1.14 -16.30 13.90
C ALA A 489 0.30 -15.19 13.29
N VAL A 490 -0.80 -14.85 13.96
CA VAL A 490 -1.71 -13.79 13.53
C VAL A 490 -1.99 -12.86 14.69
N ASN A 491 -1.84 -11.56 14.46
CA ASN A 491 -2.07 -10.52 15.44
C ASN A 491 -3.36 -9.75 15.12
N GLU A 492 -4.19 -9.50 16.12
CA GLU A 492 -5.35 -8.58 16.09
C GLU A 492 -6.32 -8.84 14.93
N ALA A 493 -6.62 -10.11 14.70
CA ALA A 493 -7.51 -10.52 13.64
C ALA A 493 -8.98 -10.21 13.96
N ILE A 494 -9.37 -10.26 15.24
CA ILE A 494 -10.76 -10.11 15.64
C ILE A 494 -11.10 -8.63 15.78
N SER A 495 -12.20 -8.22 15.16
CA SER A 495 -12.74 -6.87 15.30
C SER A 495 -13.28 -6.62 16.71
N GLY A 496 -13.73 -5.39 16.97
CA GLY A 496 -14.35 -5.00 18.22
C GLY A 496 -15.88 -5.10 18.24
N ALA A 497 -16.50 -5.73 17.23
CA ALA A 497 -17.95 -5.75 17.08
C ALA A 497 -18.47 -6.96 16.28
N ASP A 498 -19.75 -7.25 16.48
CA ASP A 498 -20.55 -8.20 15.70
C ASP A 498 -21.38 -7.41 14.67
N HIS A 499 -20.91 -7.38 13.43
CA HIS A 499 -21.52 -6.63 12.34
C HIS A 499 -22.59 -7.44 11.60
N ASP A 500 -22.51 -8.77 11.60
CA ASP A 500 -23.46 -9.65 10.91
C ASP A 500 -24.61 -10.16 11.81
N GLY A 501 -24.47 -9.99 13.13
CA GLY A 501 -25.45 -10.33 14.15
C GLY A 501 -25.48 -11.81 14.53
N ASP A 502 -24.44 -12.58 14.22
CA ASP A 502 -24.34 -14.02 14.53
C ASP A 502 -23.92 -14.31 15.99
N GLY A 503 -23.56 -13.27 16.75
CA GLY A 503 -23.09 -13.35 18.12
C GLY A 503 -21.58 -13.55 18.27
N ILE A 504 -20.82 -13.47 17.17
CA ILE A 504 -19.37 -13.64 17.11
C ILE A 504 -18.80 -12.38 16.44
N TYR A 505 -17.79 -11.78 17.06
CA TYR A 505 -17.13 -10.63 16.45
C TYR A 505 -16.45 -11.03 15.15
N ASP A 506 -16.67 -10.23 14.10
CA ASP A 506 -16.12 -10.48 12.78
C ASP A 506 -14.60 -10.37 12.80
N LEU A 507 -13.94 -10.82 11.73
CA LEU A 507 -12.57 -10.41 11.49
C LEU A 507 -12.53 -8.92 11.15
N GLN A 508 -11.39 -8.28 11.41
CA GLN A 508 -11.17 -6.92 10.91
C GLN A 508 -11.31 -6.90 9.39
N SER A 509 -11.68 -5.78 8.81
CA SER A 509 -11.80 -5.61 7.36
C SER A 509 -11.75 -4.13 7.02
N ALA A 510 -11.26 -3.78 5.82
CA ALA A 510 -11.36 -2.42 5.34
C ALA A 510 -12.82 -1.90 5.34
N SER A 511 -13.82 -2.79 5.27
CA SER A 511 -15.24 -2.42 5.28
C SER A 511 -15.83 -2.14 6.66
N ASN A 512 -15.17 -2.55 7.75
CA ASN A 512 -15.71 -2.42 9.11
C ASN A 512 -14.87 -1.53 10.05
N VAL A 513 -13.87 -0.83 9.50
CA VAL A 513 -13.01 0.13 10.21
C VAL A 513 -13.26 1.57 9.72
N SER A 514 -12.59 2.54 10.34
CA SER A 514 -12.63 3.92 9.86
C SER A 514 -11.97 4.04 8.48
N ALA A 515 -12.38 5.00 7.65
CA ALA A 515 -11.75 5.25 6.36
C ALA A 515 -10.24 5.56 6.47
N SER A 516 -9.82 6.16 7.60
CA SER A 516 -8.42 6.39 7.91
C SER A 516 -7.68 5.08 8.16
N ASP A 517 -8.24 4.18 8.95
CA ASP A 517 -7.64 2.87 9.22
C ASP A 517 -7.64 1.98 7.98
N ALA A 518 -8.67 2.04 7.15
CA ALA A 518 -8.73 1.35 5.85
C ALA A 518 -7.61 1.81 4.91
N ALA A 519 -7.30 3.12 4.88
CA ALA A 519 -6.26 3.66 4.02
C ALA A 519 -4.83 3.37 4.51
N ASN A 520 -4.64 3.22 5.82
CA ASN A 520 -3.32 3.09 6.45
C ASN A 520 -2.92 1.66 6.82
N ASN A 521 -3.84 0.69 6.73
CA ASN A 521 -3.58 -0.72 7.04
C ASN A 521 -3.90 -1.63 5.84
N PHE A 522 -3.47 -2.89 5.88
CA PHE A 522 -3.72 -3.88 4.84
C PHE A 522 -4.40 -5.12 5.41
N TYR A 523 -5.65 -5.35 5.03
CA TYR A 523 -6.51 -6.39 5.60
C TYR A 523 -6.43 -7.67 4.74
N TRP A 524 -5.55 -8.60 5.13
CA TRP A 524 -5.27 -9.81 4.37
C TRP A 524 -6.51 -10.67 4.06
N GLN A 525 -7.41 -10.81 5.03
CA GLN A 525 -8.68 -11.54 4.91
C GLN A 525 -9.61 -10.99 3.81
N ASP A 526 -9.53 -9.70 3.47
CA ASP A 526 -10.33 -9.11 2.39
C ASP A 526 -9.95 -9.70 1.01
N TYR A 527 -8.75 -10.29 0.89
CA TYR A 527 -8.25 -10.89 -0.34
C TYR A 527 -8.11 -12.42 -0.25
N LEU A 528 -7.62 -12.93 0.88
CA LEU A 528 -7.43 -14.38 1.07
C LEU A 528 -8.72 -15.09 1.49
N GLY A 529 -9.66 -14.36 2.11
CA GLY A 529 -10.87 -14.87 2.73
C GLY A 529 -10.66 -15.27 4.20
N ASP A 530 -11.75 -15.22 4.97
CA ASP A 530 -11.76 -15.37 6.44
C ASP A 530 -11.10 -16.66 6.96
N ILE A 531 -11.22 -17.74 6.19
CA ILE A 531 -10.72 -19.06 6.57
C ILE A 531 -9.28 -19.28 6.10
N ASP A 532 -9.00 -18.97 4.83
CA ASP A 532 -7.71 -19.29 4.21
C ASP A 532 -6.60 -18.36 4.69
N TYR A 533 -6.92 -17.14 5.12
CA TYR A 533 -5.94 -16.20 5.69
C TYR A 533 -5.13 -16.86 6.83
N VAL A 534 -5.78 -17.23 7.93
CA VAL A 534 -5.08 -17.78 9.10
C VAL A 534 -4.49 -19.17 8.81
N ARG A 535 -5.20 -20.02 8.06
CA ARG A 535 -4.70 -21.34 7.69
C ARG A 535 -3.40 -21.27 6.89
N THR A 536 -3.32 -20.31 5.96
CA THR A 536 -2.13 -20.08 5.13
C THR A 536 -0.93 -19.69 5.99
N VAL A 537 -1.11 -18.75 6.93
CA VAL A 537 -0.05 -18.34 7.85
C VAL A 537 0.43 -19.53 8.70
N ILE A 538 -0.50 -20.30 9.29
CA ILE A 538 -0.16 -21.47 10.12
C ILE A 538 0.60 -22.53 9.31
N ARG A 539 0.15 -22.81 8.08
CA ARG A 539 0.81 -23.78 7.18
C ARG A 539 2.23 -23.32 6.84
N LEU A 540 2.38 -22.11 6.30
CA LEU A 540 3.67 -21.56 5.86
C LEU A 540 4.66 -21.47 7.03
N ALA A 541 4.20 -21.01 8.20
CA ALA A 541 5.05 -20.91 9.38
C ALA A 541 5.63 -22.28 9.78
N ARG A 542 4.80 -23.35 9.78
CA ARG A 542 5.26 -24.71 10.11
C ARG A 542 6.16 -25.30 9.03
N GLU A 543 5.83 -25.05 7.77
CA GLU A 543 6.59 -25.52 6.60
C GLU A 543 8.00 -24.94 6.61
N HIS A 544 8.13 -23.61 6.57
CA HIS A 544 9.43 -22.95 6.50
C HIS A 544 10.25 -23.10 7.79
N PHE A 545 9.61 -23.17 8.96
CA PHE A 545 10.32 -23.47 10.19
C PHE A 545 11.04 -24.82 10.10
N ALA A 546 10.40 -25.84 9.53
CA ALA A 546 11.02 -27.15 9.33
C ALA A 546 12.11 -27.12 8.23
N GLU A 547 11.90 -26.38 7.15
CA GLU A 547 12.88 -26.20 6.07
C GLU A 547 14.18 -25.55 6.56
N HIS A 548 14.07 -24.59 7.48
CA HIS A 548 15.19 -23.85 8.05
C HIS A 548 15.76 -24.46 9.34
N GLY A 549 15.59 -25.77 9.50
CA GLY A 549 16.26 -26.56 10.55
C GLY A 549 15.57 -26.58 11.91
N GLY A 550 14.38 -25.97 12.02
CA GLY A 550 13.54 -26.05 13.20
C GLY A 550 12.89 -27.42 13.37
N ASN A 551 12.78 -27.89 14.60
CA ASN A 551 12.06 -29.12 14.92
C ASN A 551 10.57 -28.83 15.10
N ALA A 552 9.73 -29.31 14.17
CA ALA A 552 8.29 -29.02 14.14
C ALA A 552 7.54 -29.32 15.46
N ALA A 553 8.05 -30.20 16.32
CA ALA A 553 7.46 -30.47 17.64
C ALA A 553 7.60 -29.29 18.62
N ASP A 554 8.61 -28.44 18.42
CA ASP A 554 8.96 -27.35 19.32
C ASP A 554 8.18 -26.08 18.97
N LEU A 555 7.82 -25.86 17.70
CA LEU A 555 7.10 -24.68 17.24
C LEU A 555 5.70 -24.56 17.89
N LYS A 556 5.42 -23.38 18.46
CA LYS A 556 4.11 -22.97 18.99
C LYS A 556 3.60 -21.73 18.25
N LEU A 557 2.39 -21.82 17.73
CA LEU A 557 1.75 -20.73 17.00
C LEU A 557 0.53 -20.23 17.76
N PHE A 558 0.53 -18.94 18.08
CA PHE A 558 -0.51 -18.26 18.83
C PHE A 558 -1.34 -17.37 17.91
N ILE A 559 -2.62 -17.20 18.25
CA ILE A 559 -3.40 -16.05 17.78
C ILE A 559 -3.43 -15.03 18.93
N ASN A 560 -2.93 -13.84 18.68
CA ASN A 560 -2.74 -12.78 19.67
C ASN A 560 -3.73 -11.64 19.44
N ASP A 561 -4.33 -11.12 20.50
CA ASP A 561 -5.28 -10.01 20.39
C ASP A 561 -5.35 -9.18 21.69
N TYR A 562 -5.85 -7.95 21.56
CA TYR A 562 -6.10 -7.04 22.67
C TYR A 562 -7.59 -6.99 23.04
N ASN A 563 -7.89 -6.43 24.22
CA ASN A 563 -9.23 -6.31 24.78
C ASN A 563 -9.93 -7.67 24.98
N LEU A 564 -9.19 -8.75 25.18
CA LEU A 564 -9.79 -10.05 25.50
C LEU A 564 -10.39 -10.04 26.93
N GLU A 565 -9.86 -9.18 27.78
CA GLU A 565 -10.28 -8.89 29.14
C GLU A 565 -11.42 -7.85 29.25
N SER A 566 -12.03 -7.48 28.11
CA SER A 566 -13.07 -6.46 28.02
C SER A 566 -14.27 -6.71 28.95
N ASP A 567 -14.69 -5.67 29.67
CA ASP A 567 -15.86 -5.70 30.56
C ASP A 567 -17.12 -5.10 29.96
N TRP A 568 -16.99 -4.17 29.00
CA TRP A 568 -18.12 -3.50 28.35
C TRP A 568 -18.94 -4.43 27.44
N ASP A 569 -18.36 -5.55 27.03
CA ASP A 569 -18.98 -6.55 26.16
C ASP A 569 -19.08 -7.94 26.83
N ASP A 570 -18.84 -8.02 28.14
CA ASP A 570 -18.83 -9.28 28.89
C ASP A 570 -17.86 -10.31 28.30
N ASN A 571 -16.63 -9.90 27.96
CA ASN A 571 -15.61 -10.73 27.29
C ASN A 571 -16.09 -11.31 25.95
N ALA A 572 -16.91 -10.59 25.17
CA ALA A 572 -17.40 -11.07 23.88
C ALA A 572 -16.23 -11.39 22.94
N LYS A 573 -15.22 -10.52 22.88
CA LYS A 573 -14.08 -10.67 21.97
C LYS A 573 -13.30 -11.98 22.16
N VAL A 574 -12.98 -12.39 23.39
CA VAL A 574 -12.29 -13.68 23.64
C VAL A 574 -13.19 -14.89 23.35
N LYS A 575 -14.51 -14.79 23.60
CA LYS A 575 -15.45 -15.85 23.20
C LYS A 575 -15.44 -16.01 21.68
N SER A 576 -15.42 -14.90 20.94
CA SER A 576 -15.36 -14.90 19.48
C SER A 576 -14.02 -15.43 18.96
N LEU A 577 -12.90 -15.06 19.59
CA LEU A 577 -11.59 -15.59 19.23
C LEU A 577 -11.53 -17.13 19.37
N VAL A 578 -12.07 -17.69 20.47
CA VAL A 578 -12.15 -19.14 20.64
C VAL A 578 -12.98 -19.79 19.53
N GLU A 579 -14.08 -19.16 19.12
CA GLU A 579 -14.91 -19.67 18.03
C GLU A 579 -14.22 -19.59 16.66
N TRP A 580 -13.51 -18.51 16.37
CA TRP A 580 -12.69 -18.41 15.16
C TRP A 580 -11.57 -19.46 15.10
N ILE A 581 -10.91 -19.73 16.23
CA ILE A 581 -9.93 -20.81 16.34
C ILE A 581 -10.59 -22.16 15.99
N ASN A 582 -11.80 -22.44 16.48
CA ASN A 582 -12.54 -23.65 16.11
C ASN A 582 -12.83 -23.72 14.60
N ARG A 583 -13.23 -22.59 13.99
CA ARG A 583 -13.49 -22.49 12.54
C ARG A 583 -12.21 -22.75 11.72
N TRP A 584 -11.09 -22.16 12.11
CA TRP A 584 -9.81 -22.36 11.42
C TRP A 584 -9.29 -23.80 11.56
N GLU A 585 -9.43 -24.44 12.72
CA GLU A 585 -9.00 -25.83 12.93
C GLU A 585 -10.00 -26.89 12.41
N ALA A 586 -11.18 -26.49 11.91
CA ALA A 586 -12.21 -27.41 11.44
C ALA A 586 -11.80 -28.28 10.24
N ASP A 587 -10.69 -27.96 9.55
CA ASP A 587 -10.12 -28.81 8.49
C ASP A 587 -9.43 -30.08 9.02
N GLY A 588 -9.18 -30.15 10.34
CA GLY A 588 -8.47 -31.26 10.99
C GLY A 588 -6.96 -31.30 10.72
N VAL A 589 -6.39 -30.28 10.06
CA VAL A 589 -4.97 -30.19 9.70
C VAL A 589 -4.33 -28.95 10.33
N THR A 590 -5.03 -27.82 10.28
CA THR A 590 -4.61 -26.58 10.90
C THR A 590 -4.53 -26.77 12.40
N LYS A 591 -3.40 -26.37 12.99
CA LYS A 591 -3.15 -26.48 14.42
C LYS A 591 -2.66 -25.14 14.96
N ILE A 592 -3.48 -24.53 15.80
CA ILE A 592 -3.19 -23.34 16.59
C ILE A 592 -2.89 -23.83 18.00
N ASP A 593 -1.67 -23.56 18.49
CA ASP A 593 -1.21 -24.10 19.78
C ASP A 593 -1.68 -23.25 20.97
N GLY A 594 -1.90 -21.94 20.77
CA GLY A 594 -2.14 -21.02 21.86
C GLY A 594 -2.97 -19.78 21.55
N ILE A 595 -3.40 -19.11 22.61
CA ILE A 595 -4.07 -17.81 22.60
C ILE A 595 -3.18 -16.83 23.38
N GLY A 596 -2.83 -15.72 22.73
CA GLY A 596 -2.15 -14.59 23.35
C GLY A 596 -3.16 -13.50 23.72
N SER A 597 -3.11 -13.03 24.96
CA SER A 597 -3.81 -11.80 25.36
C SER A 597 -2.78 -10.72 25.60
N GLN A 598 -2.85 -9.62 24.83
CA GLN A 598 -1.92 -8.50 24.98
C GLN A 598 -2.00 -7.91 26.39
N MET A 599 -3.21 -7.75 26.94
CA MET A 599 -3.46 -7.16 28.27
C MET A 599 -2.86 -5.76 28.45
N HIS A 600 -3.10 -4.86 27.50
CA HIS A 600 -2.85 -3.43 27.66
C HIS A 600 -3.88 -2.79 28.61
N VAL A 601 -3.69 -2.97 29.90
CA VAL A 601 -4.67 -2.61 30.93
C VAL A 601 -4.39 -1.26 31.58
N SER A 602 -5.33 -0.79 32.39
CA SER A 602 -5.14 0.35 33.30
C SER A 602 -5.61 -0.02 34.70
N CYS A 603 -4.92 0.49 35.71
CA CYS A 603 -5.41 0.52 37.07
C CYS A 603 -6.35 1.72 37.22
N TYR A 604 -7.56 1.51 37.71
CA TYR A 604 -8.57 2.55 37.88
C TYR A 604 -8.68 2.95 39.34
N LEU A 605 -8.70 4.25 39.63
CA LEU A 605 -8.93 4.75 40.99
C LEU A 605 -10.38 4.57 41.45
N ASP A 606 -11.34 4.55 40.52
CA ASP A 606 -12.72 4.19 40.83
C ASP A 606 -12.82 2.70 41.18
N GLU A 607 -13.27 2.39 42.40
CA GLU A 607 -13.31 1.02 42.92
C GLU A 607 -14.32 0.12 42.19
N ASN A 608 -15.43 0.68 41.69
CA ASN A 608 -16.43 -0.13 40.99
C ASN A 608 -15.92 -0.51 39.60
N THR A 609 -15.31 0.44 38.89
CA THR A 609 -14.65 0.17 37.61
C THR A 609 -13.51 -0.83 37.80
N GLN A 610 -12.62 -0.62 38.78
CA GLN A 610 -11.51 -1.54 39.04
C GLN A 610 -12.00 -2.96 39.32
N ARG A 611 -13.02 -3.13 40.16
CA ARG A 611 -13.62 -4.44 40.44
C ARG A 611 -14.22 -5.08 39.18
N SER A 612 -14.90 -4.30 38.34
CA SER A 612 -15.43 -4.78 37.05
C SER A 612 -14.32 -5.32 36.17
N LYS A 613 -13.19 -4.61 36.06
CA LYS A 613 -12.02 -5.05 35.29
C LYS A 613 -11.43 -6.34 35.86
N GLU A 614 -11.24 -6.43 37.17
CA GLU A 614 -10.73 -7.63 37.83
C GLU A 614 -11.62 -8.86 37.59
N GLU A 615 -12.94 -8.71 37.69
CA GLU A 615 -13.91 -9.77 37.42
C GLU A 615 -13.82 -10.28 35.96
N HIS A 616 -13.61 -9.39 35.00
CA HIS A 616 -13.51 -9.76 33.58
C HIS A 616 -12.12 -10.27 33.16
N VAL A 617 -11.05 -9.90 33.88
CA VAL A 617 -9.75 -10.57 33.77
C VAL A 617 -9.86 -12.03 34.19
N VAL A 618 -10.51 -12.30 35.34
CA VAL A 618 -10.75 -13.67 35.83
C VAL A 618 -11.54 -14.47 34.80
N LYS A 619 -12.65 -13.91 34.30
CA LYS A 619 -13.50 -14.57 33.31
C LYS A 619 -12.78 -14.83 31.98
N MET A 620 -11.95 -13.90 31.51
CA MET A 620 -11.10 -14.12 30.35
C MET A 620 -10.19 -15.34 30.56
N PHE A 621 -9.49 -15.43 31.69
CA PHE A 621 -8.64 -16.58 31.99
C PHE A 621 -9.42 -17.89 32.07
N GLU A 622 -10.64 -17.89 32.64
CA GLU A 622 -11.51 -19.07 32.66
C GLU A 622 -11.89 -19.52 31.24
N ILE A 623 -12.22 -18.59 30.33
CA ILE A 623 -12.54 -18.88 28.93
C ILE A 623 -11.31 -19.41 28.19
N MET A 624 -10.14 -18.76 28.37
CA MET A 624 -8.89 -19.21 27.75
C MET A 624 -8.47 -20.58 28.26
N ALA A 625 -8.59 -20.86 29.57
CA ALA A 625 -8.34 -22.19 30.13
C ALA A 625 -9.27 -23.25 29.53
N ALA A 626 -10.58 -22.95 29.43
CA ALA A 626 -11.57 -23.85 28.87
C ALA A 626 -11.34 -24.18 27.37
N SER A 627 -10.63 -23.33 26.63
CA SER A 627 -10.26 -23.60 25.22
C SER A 627 -9.30 -24.79 25.06
N GLY A 628 -8.59 -25.19 26.11
CA GLY A 628 -7.55 -26.22 26.07
C GLY A 628 -6.25 -25.79 25.37
N LYS A 629 -6.14 -24.54 24.93
CA LYS A 629 -4.95 -23.97 24.27
C LYS A 629 -3.91 -23.53 25.28
N LEU A 630 -2.65 -23.39 24.83
CA LEU A 630 -1.65 -22.64 25.60
C LEU A 630 -2.12 -21.20 25.79
N VAL A 631 -1.83 -20.61 26.94
CA VAL A 631 -2.24 -19.25 27.31
C VAL A 631 -1.00 -18.43 27.59
N LYS A 632 -0.85 -17.30 26.90
CA LYS A 632 0.20 -16.33 27.14
C LYS A 632 -0.41 -14.95 27.40
N ILE A 633 0.08 -14.26 28.43
CA ILE A 633 -0.06 -12.81 28.50
C ILE A 633 1.12 -12.23 27.71
N SER A 634 0.87 -11.65 26.55
CA SER A 634 1.90 -11.36 25.54
C SER A 634 2.50 -9.96 25.66
N GLU A 635 1.77 -8.98 26.20
CA GLU A 635 2.17 -7.57 26.14
C GLU A 635 1.71 -6.77 27.38
N LEU A 636 1.82 -7.36 28.58
CA LEU A 636 1.31 -6.73 29.79
C LEU A 636 1.99 -5.37 30.02
N ASP A 637 1.17 -4.33 30.05
CA ASP A 637 1.53 -3.02 30.58
C ASP A 637 0.32 -2.37 31.26
N MET A 638 0.60 -1.46 32.20
CA MET A 638 -0.43 -0.92 33.08
C MET A 638 -0.24 0.57 33.31
N GLY A 639 -1.16 1.37 32.76
CA GLY A 639 -1.30 2.78 33.10
C GLY A 639 -2.16 2.99 34.34
N LEU A 640 -2.39 4.24 34.70
CA LEU A 640 -3.23 4.63 35.83
C LEU A 640 -4.30 5.62 35.36
N VAL A 641 -5.55 5.38 35.73
CA VAL A 641 -6.70 6.22 35.35
C VAL A 641 -7.32 6.84 36.61
N GLY A 642 -7.46 8.16 36.59
CA GLY A 642 -8.03 8.97 37.66
C GLY A 642 -9.54 8.82 37.82
N LEU A 643 -10.08 9.45 38.88
CA LEU A 643 -11.53 9.46 39.14
C LEU A 643 -12.33 10.26 38.10
N ASP A 644 -11.66 11.12 37.34
CA ASP A 644 -12.20 11.85 36.20
C ASP A 644 -12.17 11.04 34.89
N GLY A 645 -11.69 9.80 34.94
CA GLY A 645 -11.56 8.91 33.79
C GLY A 645 -10.41 9.26 32.85
N GLN A 646 -9.50 10.17 33.24
CA GLN A 646 -8.32 10.53 32.46
C GLN A 646 -7.10 9.74 32.92
N ASP A 647 -6.16 9.51 32.01
CA ASP A 647 -4.86 8.93 32.35
C ASP A 647 -4.08 9.87 33.27
N ILE A 648 -3.51 9.31 34.34
CA ILE A 648 -2.60 10.03 35.24
C ILE A 648 -1.17 9.88 34.70
N PRO A 649 -0.49 10.99 34.38
CA PRO A 649 0.87 10.94 33.85
C PRO A 649 1.88 10.54 34.93
N THR A 650 3.01 9.98 34.49
CA THR A 650 4.05 9.39 35.36
C THR A 650 4.48 10.31 36.50
N GLU A 651 4.66 11.59 36.22
CA GLU A 651 5.12 12.60 37.19
C GLU A 651 4.09 12.97 38.26
N GLU A 652 2.82 12.64 38.04
CA GLU A 652 1.71 12.91 38.96
C GLU A 652 1.33 11.68 39.82
N VAL A 653 1.92 10.52 39.54
CA VAL A 653 1.65 9.29 40.29
C VAL A 653 2.20 9.41 41.71
N THR A 654 1.30 9.35 42.68
CA THR A 654 1.65 9.27 44.11
C THR A 654 2.10 7.87 44.50
N TYR A 655 2.83 7.76 45.62
CA TYR A 655 3.30 6.46 46.12
C TYR A 655 2.14 5.46 46.39
N GLU A 656 1.05 5.92 47.00
CA GLU A 656 -0.15 5.09 47.25
C GLU A 656 -0.79 4.58 45.95
N GLN A 657 -0.82 5.42 44.92
CA GLN A 657 -1.32 4.99 43.61
C GLN A 657 -0.37 3.98 42.95
N ALA A 658 0.95 4.15 43.11
CA ALA A 658 1.92 3.18 42.63
C ALA A 658 1.80 1.83 43.37
N LEU A 659 1.49 1.84 44.68
CA LEU A 659 1.16 0.61 45.42
C LEU A 659 -0.11 -0.05 44.90
N ARG A 660 -1.15 0.73 44.60
CA ARG A 660 -2.38 0.18 43.98
C ARG A 660 -2.11 -0.47 42.61
N MET A 661 -1.23 0.10 41.80
CA MET A 661 -0.79 -0.53 40.56
C MET A 661 -0.03 -1.83 40.82
N ALA A 662 0.83 -1.85 41.85
CA ALA A 662 1.54 -3.05 42.27
C ALA A 662 0.57 -4.17 42.68
N ASP A 663 -0.46 -3.85 43.47
CA ASP A 663 -1.50 -4.80 43.87
C ASP A 663 -2.23 -5.38 42.65
N TYR A 664 -2.52 -4.55 41.63
CA TYR A 664 -3.21 -5.04 40.43
C TYR A 664 -2.30 -5.93 39.56
N TYR A 665 -1.00 -5.62 39.43
CA TYR A 665 -0.03 -6.53 38.80
C TYR A 665 0.01 -7.88 39.53
N GLN A 666 0.10 -7.84 40.87
CA GLN A 666 0.09 -9.05 41.69
C GLN A 666 -1.19 -9.87 41.44
N PHE A 667 -2.35 -9.23 41.49
CA PHE A 667 -3.64 -9.87 41.24
C PHE A 667 -3.69 -10.59 39.88
N ILE A 668 -3.31 -9.91 38.79
CA ILE A 668 -3.36 -10.49 37.44
C ILE A 668 -2.48 -11.75 37.35
N ILE A 669 -1.25 -11.67 37.87
CA ILE A 669 -0.28 -12.78 37.79
C ILE A 669 -0.71 -13.95 38.68
N GLU A 670 -1.20 -13.69 39.90
CA GLU A 670 -1.74 -14.73 40.79
C GLU A 670 -2.94 -15.42 40.13
N LYS A 671 -3.85 -14.67 39.52
CA LYS A 671 -5.01 -15.23 38.81
C LYS A 671 -4.62 -16.04 37.59
N TYR A 672 -3.58 -15.65 36.88
CA TYR A 672 -3.03 -16.48 35.80
C TYR A 672 -2.58 -17.85 36.33
N PHE A 673 -1.78 -17.90 37.39
CA PHE A 673 -1.30 -19.17 37.96
C PHE A 673 -2.42 -19.99 38.63
N GLU A 674 -3.41 -19.33 39.23
CA GLU A 674 -4.56 -19.97 39.88
C GLU A 674 -5.51 -20.63 38.87
N ILE A 675 -5.82 -19.93 37.76
CA ILE A 675 -6.90 -20.30 36.84
C ILE A 675 -6.38 -21.13 35.67
N ILE A 676 -5.24 -20.75 35.08
CA ILE A 676 -4.71 -21.44 33.90
C ILE A 676 -4.04 -22.75 34.34
N PRO A 677 -4.43 -23.92 33.81
CA PRO A 677 -3.79 -25.18 34.15
C PRO A 677 -2.29 -25.18 33.81
N VAL A 678 -1.45 -25.81 34.65
CA VAL A 678 0.03 -25.85 34.47
C VAL A 678 0.47 -26.30 33.07
N SER A 679 -0.27 -27.21 32.43
CA SER A 679 0.03 -27.66 31.06
C SER A 679 -0.29 -26.65 29.96
N GLN A 680 -1.09 -25.63 30.28
CA GLN A 680 -1.49 -24.54 29.38
C GLN A 680 -0.70 -23.25 29.66
N GLN A 681 0.00 -23.14 30.78
CA GLN A 681 0.76 -21.96 31.15
C GLN A 681 2.00 -21.79 30.25
N TYR A 682 1.91 -20.96 29.21
CA TYR A 682 3.07 -20.64 28.37
C TYR A 682 3.93 -19.54 29.00
N GLY A 683 3.34 -18.43 29.44
CA GLY A 683 4.14 -17.33 29.98
C GLY A 683 3.46 -15.99 30.10
N ILE A 684 4.19 -15.03 30.65
CA ILE A 684 3.81 -13.62 30.77
C ILE A 684 4.96 -12.77 30.25
N THR A 685 4.68 -11.84 29.35
CA THR A 685 5.65 -10.85 28.86
C THR A 685 5.26 -9.45 29.35
N GLN A 686 6.20 -8.75 29.99
CA GLN A 686 6.06 -7.31 30.27
C GLN A 686 6.40 -6.51 29.01
N TRP A 687 5.51 -5.63 28.55
CA TRP A 687 5.72 -4.88 27.32
C TRP A 687 6.64 -3.68 27.49
N CYS A 688 6.38 -2.88 28.52
CA CYS A 688 7.18 -1.70 28.81
C CYS A 688 8.15 -1.98 29.95
N MET A 689 9.46 -1.98 29.67
CA MET A 689 10.47 -2.10 30.73
C MET A 689 10.46 -0.84 31.60
N THR A 690 10.61 0.33 30.99
CA THR A 690 10.57 1.61 31.69
C THR A 690 9.22 2.29 31.51
N ASP A 691 8.95 3.31 32.32
CA ASP A 691 7.87 4.27 32.06
C ASP A 691 7.99 4.87 30.65
N SER A 692 6.84 5.23 30.10
CA SER A 692 6.79 5.72 28.73
C SER A 692 7.20 7.19 28.67
N PRO A 693 8.19 7.57 27.84
CA PRO A 693 8.60 8.96 27.72
C PRO A 693 7.48 9.80 27.08
N ALA A 694 7.50 11.11 27.33
CA ALA A 694 6.47 12.04 26.85
C ALA A 694 6.33 12.10 25.32
N ASN A 695 7.37 11.74 24.58
CA ASN A 695 7.39 11.69 23.11
C ASN A 695 7.21 10.28 22.53
N SER A 696 6.83 9.29 23.35
CA SER A 696 6.58 7.93 22.89
C SER A 696 5.39 7.88 21.93
N GLY A 697 5.44 7.01 20.92
CA GLY A 697 4.28 6.66 20.11
C GLY A 697 3.32 5.70 20.81
N TRP A 698 3.75 5.07 21.91
CA TRP A 698 2.98 4.11 22.68
C TRP A 698 2.79 4.60 24.12
N ARG A 699 1.53 4.77 24.55
CA ARG A 699 1.13 5.23 25.90
C ARG A 699 1.98 6.40 26.43
N ALA A 700 2.12 7.46 25.64
CA ALA A 700 3.00 8.60 25.95
C ALA A 700 2.81 9.13 27.38
N ASN A 701 3.91 9.40 28.08
CA ASN A 701 3.93 9.95 29.44
C ASN A 701 3.28 9.05 30.53
N SER A 702 3.00 7.77 30.24
CA SER A 702 2.25 6.88 31.13
C SER A 702 3.16 6.04 32.06
N PRO A 703 2.75 5.74 33.31
CA PRO A 703 3.54 5.02 34.32
C PRO A 703 3.61 3.49 34.10
N VAL A 704 3.82 3.07 32.86
CA VAL A 704 3.64 1.68 32.39
C VAL A 704 4.77 0.71 32.76
N GLY A 705 5.94 1.22 33.16
CA GLY A 705 7.13 0.42 33.40
C GLY A 705 7.18 -0.23 34.78
N LEU A 706 7.85 -1.38 34.86
CA LEU A 706 8.32 -1.92 36.16
C LEU A 706 9.50 -1.12 36.71
N TRP A 707 10.21 -0.42 35.82
CA TRP A 707 11.25 0.54 36.14
C TRP A 707 10.85 1.96 35.73
N ASP A 708 11.45 2.96 36.38
CA ASP A 708 11.38 4.34 35.91
C ASP A 708 12.30 4.55 34.68
N LEU A 709 12.27 5.75 34.08
CA LEU A 709 13.11 6.11 32.94
C LEU A 709 14.63 6.04 33.21
N ASN A 710 15.05 5.98 34.48
CA ASN A 710 16.44 5.84 34.90
C ASN A 710 16.79 4.39 35.30
N TYR A 711 15.91 3.42 35.01
CA TYR A 711 16.08 2.01 35.37
C TYR A 711 16.09 1.74 36.88
N ASN A 712 15.51 2.61 37.70
CA ASN A 712 15.22 2.29 39.10
C ASN A 712 13.91 1.51 39.19
N ARG A 713 13.89 0.48 40.04
CA ARG A 713 12.66 -0.30 40.27
C ARG A 713 11.57 0.58 40.87
N LYS A 714 10.33 0.31 40.49
CA LYS A 714 9.11 0.91 41.03
C LYS A 714 8.32 -0.09 41.88
N PRO A 715 7.30 0.33 42.65
CA PRO A 715 6.41 -0.58 43.34
C PRO A 715 5.78 -1.64 42.43
N ALA A 716 5.51 -1.30 41.17
CA ALA A 716 5.06 -2.24 40.15
C ALA A 716 6.00 -3.47 40.01
N TYR A 717 7.32 -3.29 40.13
CA TYR A 717 8.27 -4.40 40.17
C TYR A 717 8.01 -5.33 41.37
N GLY A 718 7.73 -4.76 42.54
CA GLY A 718 7.41 -5.51 43.75
C GLY A 718 6.11 -6.29 43.61
N GLY A 719 5.06 -5.66 43.08
CA GLY A 719 3.79 -6.32 42.78
C GLY A 719 3.94 -7.47 41.78
N PHE A 720 4.71 -7.24 40.72
CA PHE A 720 5.04 -8.27 39.74
C PHE A 720 5.79 -9.45 40.40
N ALA A 721 6.82 -9.16 41.20
CA ALA A 721 7.60 -10.17 41.91
C ALA A 721 6.75 -10.97 42.91
N ASN A 722 5.89 -10.31 43.69
CA ASN A 722 4.99 -10.96 44.62
C ASN A 722 4.00 -11.87 43.89
N GLY A 723 3.45 -11.41 42.75
CA GLY A 723 2.56 -12.22 41.92
C GLY A 723 3.26 -13.47 41.38
N LEU A 724 4.52 -13.36 40.94
CA LEU A 724 5.32 -14.51 40.50
C LEU A 724 5.61 -15.50 41.64
N ALA A 725 5.80 -15.00 42.86
CA ALA A 725 6.05 -15.83 44.03
C ALA A 725 4.78 -16.44 44.65
N GLY A 726 3.60 -15.86 44.38
CA GLY A 726 2.34 -16.21 45.03
C GLY A 726 2.26 -15.79 46.50
N GLU A 727 3.16 -14.91 46.96
CA GLU A 727 3.18 -14.36 48.30
C GLU A 727 3.86 -12.99 48.34
N VAL A 728 3.62 -12.21 49.41
CA VAL A 728 4.27 -10.92 49.62
C VAL A 728 5.69 -11.14 50.14
N ILE A 729 6.70 -10.85 49.32
CA ILE A 729 8.12 -11.10 49.62
C ILE A 729 8.71 -9.99 50.49
N VAL A 730 8.49 -8.73 50.11
CA VAL A 730 8.96 -7.56 50.87
C VAL A 730 7.78 -6.62 51.05
N VAL A 731 7.43 -6.36 52.30
CA VAL A 731 6.36 -5.42 52.66
C VAL A 731 6.82 -3.99 52.33
N PRO A 732 6.05 -3.23 51.54
CA PRO A 732 6.33 -1.81 51.32
C PRO A 732 6.30 -1.04 52.64
N TYR A 733 7.21 -0.07 52.84
CA TYR A 733 7.23 0.79 54.02
C TYR A 733 7.40 2.26 53.66
N ALA A 734 6.74 3.16 54.39
CA ALA A 734 6.92 4.59 54.27
C ALA A 734 8.08 5.08 55.17
N PRO A 735 8.76 6.19 54.82
CA PRO A 735 9.84 6.73 55.65
C PRO A 735 9.35 7.09 57.06
N GLY A 736 9.89 6.42 58.09
CA GLY A 736 9.54 6.64 59.50
C GLY A 736 8.75 5.50 60.15
N GLU A 737 8.26 4.54 59.37
CA GLU A 737 7.80 3.24 59.85
C GLU A 737 8.99 2.29 59.79
N ALA A 738 9.75 2.18 60.89
CA ALA A 738 10.83 1.20 60.94
C ALA A 738 10.23 -0.21 60.78
N ALA A 739 10.78 -0.98 59.84
CA ALA A 739 10.61 -2.43 59.81
C ALA A 739 11.24 -2.99 61.10
N GLU A 740 10.40 -3.43 62.04
CA GLU A 740 10.83 -4.27 63.17
C GLU A 740 11.05 -5.71 62.74
#